data_AF-A0A972SY09-F1
#
_entry.id   AF-A0A972SY09-F1
#
_cell.length_a   1.000
_cell.length_b   1.000
_cell.length_c   1.000
_cell.angle_alpha   90.00
_cell.angle_beta   90.00
_cell.angle_gamma   90.00
#
_symmetry.space_group_name_H-M   'P 1'
#
loop_
_entity.id
_entity.type
_entity.pdbx_description
1 polymer ?
#
loop_
_entity_poly.entity_id
_entity_poly.type
_entity_poly.pdbx_seq_one_letter_code
_entity_poly.pdbx_strand_id
1 'polypeptide(L)'
;MVKTKAYHFSLWGLFGLLGFLGFREFYLINVMAYVGTQNIWSSKRFIAFLLVSVLAAALFLVFGYRMLVKQKSPALKRSAKMPDGLGWAAAALAVLLPGLIKWFLPLPANFTFGYWEEVFLIFSLALLSVKIIQKPDAGAEKSVLAIASLALAAGCAHVMLLKLAQVTAYPFSTYWSEGNRFFDYSTLFGSFRYLVPAGEKIYAFITWGMQVPWALPFLFPNLSIGAFRLWYQLMWILPTLLLGLAAAWKKPLKGSNLALALVFAGWTFLFLDQGPIYTPLILAGLIALLAARAALPLGVILVMIASYYAKYSRWTWTYSPGLWAAMLALLAVENPGFTKDGLKKLVKPVVLGISGYFGGQILPSIIKNLSVSSVKLIPDVVGSATRQPLLWERLLPNPTFPPGILYGLLWAALPVVVVLAALLAARAWKINWMQGLSMLIIAGAYLATGLIASVKIGGGSNLHNLDNFLVTLVMIAAAALDSVRKSGFSVKGKPILTALLCIALAAPVTFELRGGARLSLPDATSTDEALDMIKKSVAEYKDKGEILFMDQRQLLTFGMVKDVALVSDYEKKYLMDQAMADNGPYFRGFYQDLAAGRFALIVNEPGNYIIRGSESSFGQENDAYVKWVTVPLMCTYQPVYTSAQVGVELLVPRPEILDEVVCRQAFSQAE
;
A
#
# COMPACT_ATOMS: atom_id res chain seq x y z
N MET A 1 7.33 -22.88 -36.18
CA MET A 1 6.53 -21.91 -36.95
C MET A 1 5.11 -21.70 -36.42
N VAL A 2 4.29 -22.74 -36.22
CA VAL A 2 2.88 -22.59 -35.76
C VAL A 2 2.74 -21.87 -34.40
N LYS A 3 3.56 -22.22 -33.40
CA LYS A 3 3.51 -21.61 -32.06
C LYS A 3 3.91 -20.12 -32.04
N THR A 4 4.89 -19.72 -32.85
CA THR A 4 5.29 -18.32 -33.02
C THR A 4 4.15 -17.48 -33.60
N LYS A 5 3.37 -18.04 -34.54
CA LYS A 5 2.21 -17.37 -35.14
C LYS A 5 1.11 -17.10 -34.12
N ALA A 6 0.86 -18.04 -33.20
CA ALA A 6 -0.15 -17.86 -32.14
C ALA A 6 0.14 -16.66 -31.23
N TYR A 7 1.39 -16.48 -30.78
CA TYR A 7 1.75 -15.33 -29.94
C TYR A 7 1.60 -13.98 -30.63
N HIS A 8 2.01 -13.88 -31.90
CA HIS A 8 1.87 -12.64 -32.65
C HIS A 8 0.39 -12.30 -32.86
N PHE A 9 -0.43 -13.31 -33.16
CA PHE A 9 -1.88 -13.15 -33.27
C PHE A 9 -2.50 -12.68 -31.95
N SER A 10 -2.15 -13.31 -30.82
CA SER A 10 -2.66 -12.93 -29.50
C SER A 10 -2.23 -11.52 -29.09
N LEU A 11 -0.97 -11.14 -29.32
CA LEU A 11 -0.49 -9.78 -29.03
C LEU A 11 -1.20 -8.73 -29.89
N TRP A 12 -1.44 -9.04 -31.16
CA TRP A 12 -2.17 -8.15 -32.08
C TRP A 12 -3.65 -7.99 -31.68
N GLY A 13 -4.31 -9.09 -31.34
CA GLY A 13 -5.68 -9.07 -30.80
C GLY A 13 -5.77 -8.28 -29.50
N LEU A 14 -4.82 -8.48 -28.58
CA LEU A 14 -4.75 -7.73 -27.32
C LEU A 14 -4.49 -6.23 -27.57
N PHE A 15 -3.61 -5.88 -28.51
CA PHE A 15 -3.39 -4.49 -28.92
C PHE A 15 -4.68 -3.84 -29.42
N GLY A 16 -5.45 -4.54 -30.27
CA GLY A 16 -6.75 -4.05 -30.76
C GLY A 16 -7.78 -3.89 -29.64
N LEU A 17 -7.88 -4.86 -28.73
CA LEU A 17 -8.81 -4.82 -27.59
C LEU A 17 -8.48 -3.66 -26.64
N LEU A 18 -7.23 -3.54 -26.20
CA LEU A 18 -6.80 -2.47 -25.31
C LEU A 18 -6.91 -1.10 -25.98
N GLY A 19 -6.59 -1.03 -27.28
CA GLY A 19 -6.80 0.17 -28.07
C GLY A 19 -8.27 0.58 -28.09
N PHE A 20 -9.19 -0.34 -28.40
CA PHE A 20 -10.63 -0.07 -28.37
C PHE A 20 -11.09 0.43 -27.00
N LEU A 21 -10.67 -0.23 -25.91
CA LEU A 21 -11.04 0.19 -24.54
C LEU A 21 -10.50 1.59 -24.20
N GLY A 22 -9.25 1.89 -24.55
CA GLY A 22 -8.65 3.21 -24.35
C GLY A 22 -9.33 4.31 -25.17
N PHE A 23 -9.60 4.07 -26.46
CA PHE A 23 -10.34 5.01 -27.31
C PHE A 23 -11.79 5.21 -26.83
N ARG A 24 -12.45 4.16 -26.35
CA ARG A 24 -13.80 4.25 -25.77
C ARG A 24 -13.79 5.09 -24.50
N GLU A 25 -12.84 4.86 -23.60
CA GLU A 25 -12.70 5.65 -22.38
C GLU A 25 -12.43 7.12 -22.70
N PHE A 26 -11.45 7.39 -23.58
CA PHE A 26 -11.15 8.74 -24.06
C PHE A 26 -12.39 9.45 -24.61
N TYR A 27 -13.20 8.76 -25.42
CA TYR A 27 -14.44 9.30 -25.94
C TYR A 27 -15.42 9.68 -24.82
N LEU A 28 -15.57 8.83 -23.81
CA LEU A 28 -16.49 9.08 -22.70
C LEU A 28 -16.02 10.27 -21.84
N ILE A 29 -14.74 10.30 -21.45
CA ILE A 29 -14.25 11.25 -20.44
C ILE A 29 -13.72 12.56 -21.02
N ASN A 30 -13.18 12.56 -22.25
CA ASN A 30 -12.53 13.74 -22.85
C ASN A 30 -13.34 14.37 -24.00
N VAL A 31 -14.27 13.61 -24.59
CA VAL A 31 -15.15 14.11 -25.68
C VAL A 31 -16.57 14.33 -25.16
N MET A 32 -17.30 13.26 -24.81
CA MET A 32 -18.73 13.33 -24.45
C MET A 32 -19.00 14.21 -23.22
N ALA A 33 -18.14 14.13 -22.19
CA ALA A 33 -18.25 14.96 -20.99
C ALA A 33 -18.27 16.48 -21.30
N TYR A 34 -17.73 16.90 -22.44
CA TYR A 34 -17.63 18.30 -22.85
C TYR A 34 -18.50 18.66 -24.06
N VAL A 35 -19.25 17.70 -24.60
CA VAL A 35 -20.24 17.94 -25.67
C VAL A 35 -21.56 18.46 -25.05
N GLY A 36 -21.95 18.04 -23.85
CA GLY A 36 -23.17 18.55 -23.21
C GLY A 36 -24.41 18.34 -24.10
N THR A 37 -25.24 19.37 -24.29
CA THR A 37 -26.47 19.32 -25.12
C THR A 37 -26.25 19.73 -26.59
N GLN A 38 -25.03 20.10 -26.98
CA GLN A 38 -24.75 20.55 -28.34
C GLN A 38 -24.80 19.36 -29.32
N ASN A 39 -25.14 19.63 -30.59
CA ASN A 39 -25.09 18.59 -31.62
C ASN A 39 -23.65 18.02 -31.70
N ILE A 40 -23.50 16.71 -31.55
CA ILE A 40 -22.19 16.06 -31.51
C ILE A 40 -21.35 16.36 -32.77
N TRP A 41 -22.01 16.54 -33.92
CA TRP A 41 -21.37 16.83 -35.21
C TRP A 41 -20.83 18.26 -35.33
N SER A 42 -21.25 19.19 -34.45
CA SER A 42 -20.63 20.52 -34.37
C SER A 42 -19.41 20.57 -33.44
N SER A 43 -19.15 19.50 -32.67
CA SER A 43 -18.01 19.47 -31.75
C SER A 43 -16.69 19.21 -32.48
N LYS A 44 -15.78 20.19 -32.42
CA LYS A 44 -14.40 20.04 -32.94
C LYS A 44 -13.66 18.88 -32.28
N ARG A 45 -13.90 18.64 -30.98
CA ARG A 45 -13.30 17.51 -30.25
C ARG A 45 -13.78 16.17 -30.80
N PHE A 46 -15.07 16.07 -31.10
CA PHE A 46 -15.65 14.86 -31.69
C PHE A 46 -15.13 14.60 -33.10
N ILE A 47 -15.08 15.62 -33.96
CA ILE A 47 -14.55 15.49 -35.33
C ILE A 47 -13.08 15.05 -35.29
N ALA A 48 -12.25 15.69 -34.45
CA ALA A 48 -10.85 15.29 -34.29
C ALA A 48 -10.73 13.84 -33.78
N PHE A 49 -11.51 13.47 -32.77
CA PHE A 49 -11.55 12.09 -32.26
C PHE A 49 -11.95 11.08 -33.34
N LEU A 50 -12.96 11.40 -34.16
CA LEU A 50 -13.43 10.52 -35.24
C LEU A 50 -12.33 10.32 -36.29
N LEU A 51 -11.66 11.39 -36.73
CA LEU A 51 -10.56 11.31 -37.69
C LEU A 51 -9.40 10.45 -37.17
N VAL A 52 -8.99 10.66 -35.91
CA VAL A 52 -7.93 9.86 -35.28
C VAL A 52 -8.35 8.40 -35.14
N SER A 53 -9.60 8.14 -34.75
CA SER A 53 -10.13 6.78 -34.58
C SER A 53 -10.20 6.03 -35.92
N VAL A 54 -10.65 6.69 -36.98
CA VAL A 54 -10.69 6.12 -38.35
C VAL A 54 -9.28 5.83 -38.84
N LEU A 55 -8.34 6.75 -38.63
CA LEU A 55 -6.93 6.54 -39.00
C LEU A 55 -6.32 5.37 -38.20
N ALA A 56 -6.53 5.31 -36.90
CA ALA A 56 -6.04 4.23 -36.04
C ALA A 56 -6.64 2.87 -36.45
N ALA A 57 -7.94 2.81 -36.74
CA ALA A 57 -8.61 1.60 -37.23
C ALA A 57 -8.07 1.17 -38.61
N ALA A 58 -7.85 2.12 -39.53
CA ALA A 58 -7.27 1.84 -40.83
C ALA A 58 -5.83 1.29 -40.69
N LEU A 59 -5.00 1.91 -39.86
CA LEU A 59 -3.65 1.44 -39.57
C LEU A 59 -3.68 0.04 -38.96
N PHE A 60 -4.56 -0.21 -37.98
CA PHE A 60 -4.75 -1.53 -37.39
C PHE A 60 -5.12 -2.56 -38.48
N LEU A 61 -6.15 -2.30 -39.30
CA LEU A 61 -6.53 -3.24 -40.36
C LEU A 61 -5.41 -3.48 -41.39
N VAL A 62 -4.68 -2.44 -41.80
CA VAL A 62 -3.57 -2.56 -42.75
C VAL A 62 -2.41 -3.38 -42.18
N PHE A 63 -2.01 -3.12 -40.92
CA PHE A 63 -0.94 -3.87 -40.28
C PHE A 63 -1.37 -5.31 -39.95
N GLY A 64 -2.61 -5.50 -39.50
CA GLY A 64 -3.22 -6.81 -39.29
C GLY A 64 -3.25 -7.63 -40.58
N TYR A 65 -3.71 -7.04 -41.70
CA TYR A 65 -3.70 -7.67 -43.02
C TYR A 65 -2.28 -8.05 -43.47
N ARG A 66 -1.30 -7.16 -43.31
CA ARG A 66 0.12 -7.47 -43.66
C ARG A 66 0.66 -8.63 -42.83
N MET A 67 0.34 -8.69 -41.53
CA MET A 67 0.78 -9.75 -40.64
C MET A 67 0.09 -11.09 -40.95
N LEU A 68 -1.22 -11.07 -41.19
CA LEU A 68 -2.05 -12.26 -41.40
C LEU A 68 -1.89 -12.86 -42.81
N VAL A 69 -1.94 -12.01 -43.84
CA VAL A 69 -2.02 -12.45 -45.24
C VAL A 69 -0.65 -12.52 -45.90
N LYS A 70 0.19 -11.49 -45.73
CA LYS A 70 1.49 -11.46 -46.42
C LYS A 70 2.59 -12.22 -45.69
N GLN A 71 2.38 -12.64 -44.43
CA GLN A 71 3.38 -13.23 -43.50
C GLN A 71 4.72 -12.46 -43.41
N LYS A 72 4.79 -11.29 -44.03
CA LYS A 72 5.83 -10.30 -43.89
C LYS A 72 5.41 -9.50 -42.69
N SER A 73 6.09 -9.73 -41.56
CA SER A 73 6.08 -8.77 -40.48
C SER A 73 6.30 -7.39 -41.11
N PRO A 74 5.60 -6.34 -40.66
CA PRO A 74 6.03 -4.97 -40.89
C PRO A 74 7.34 -4.75 -40.10
N ALA A 75 8.36 -5.53 -40.43
CA ALA A 75 9.72 -5.14 -40.24
C ALA A 75 9.86 -3.91 -41.14
N LEU A 76 9.58 -2.73 -40.57
CA LEU A 76 10.50 -1.64 -40.78
C LEU A 76 11.88 -2.29 -40.63
N LYS A 77 12.58 -2.50 -41.76
CA LYS A 77 13.98 -2.89 -41.77
C LYS A 77 14.63 -2.05 -40.69
N ARG A 78 15.32 -2.70 -39.75
CA ARG A 78 15.99 -2.07 -38.61
C ARG A 78 16.65 -0.78 -39.12
N SER A 79 16.06 0.38 -38.83
CA SER A 79 16.78 1.63 -38.99
C SER A 79 18.00 1.53 -38.07
N ALA A 80 19.15 1.93 -38.60
CA ALA A 80 20.52 1.83 -38.06
C ALA A 80 20.63 1.30 -36.62
N LYS A 81 21.44 0.25 -36.39
CA LYS A 81 21.75 -0.35 -35.07
C LYS A 81 21.89 0.73 -33.99
N MET A 82 20.80 1.01 -33.28
CA MET A 82 20.82 1.85 -32.10
C MET A 82 21.78 1.20 -31.11
N PRO A 83 22.80 1.93 -30.60
CA PRO A 83 23.73 1.37 -29.62
C PRO A 83 22.97 0.80 -28.43
N ASP A 84 23.42 -0.35 -27.90
CA ASP A 84 22.69 -1.06 -26.84
C ASP A 84 22.39 -0.14 -25.63
N GLY A 85 23.33 0.74 -25.26
CA GLY A 85 23.14 1.73 -24.19
C GLY A 85 22.00 2.72 -24.47
N LEU A 86 21.93 3.26 -25.70
CA LEU A 86 20.85 4.15 -26.12
C LEU A 86 19.52 3.39 -26.17
N GLY A 87 19.54 2.12 -26.60
CA GLY A 87 18.37 1.23 -26.60
C GLY A 87 17.75 1.06 -25.23
N TRP A 88 18.58 0.76 -24.23
CA TRP A 88 18.15 0.65 -22.84
C TRP A 88 17.71 1.99 -22.24
N ALA A 89 18.38 3.10 -22.59
CA ALA A 89 17.95 4.44 -22.16
C ALA A 89 16.55 4.79 -22.69
N ALA A 90 16.28 4.51 -23.97
CA ALA A 90 14.96 4.72 -24.57
C ALA A 90 13.89 3.82 -23.93
N ALA A 91 14.21 2.56 -23.65
CA ALA A 91 13.30 1.65 -22.95
C ALA A 91 13.01 2.11 -21.51
N ALA A 92 14.02 2.62 -20.80
CA ALA A 92 13.84 3.19 -19.46
C ALA A 92 12.92 4.43 -19.48
N LEU A 93 13.12 5.34 -20.45
CA LEU A 93 12.25 6.49 -20.63
C LEU A 93 10.80 6.07 -20.97
N ALA A 94 10.64 5.08 -21.85
CA ALA A 94 9.35 4.53 -22.22
C ALA A 94 8.61 3.89 -21.03
N VAL A 95 9.34 3.24 -20.12
CA VAL A 95 8.80 2.68 -18.87
C VAL A 95 8.33 3.77 -17.90
N LEU A 96 9.03 4.90 -17.82
CA LEU A 96 8.66 6.02 -16.94
C LEU A 96 7.48 6.86 -17.48
N LEU A 97 7.36 6.95 -18.81
CA LEU A 97 6.48 7.91 -19.47
C LEU A 97 5.00 7.84 -19.05
N PRO A 98 4.34 6.67 -18.90
CA PRO A 98 2.94 6.61 -18.49
C PRO A 98 2.71 7.27 -17.12
N GLY A 99 3.54 6.93 -16.13
CA GLY A 99 3.46 7.52 -14.80
C GLY A 99 3.81 9.02 -14.79
N LEU A 100 4.76 9.46 -15.61
CA LEU A 100 5.07 10.88 -15.77
C LEU A 100 3.90 11.65 -16.36
N ILE A 101 3.25 11.12 -17.40
CA ILE A 101 2.04 11.71 -18.00
C ILE A 101 0.93 11.77 -16.97
N LYS A 102 0.71 10.70 -16.20
CA LYS A 102 -0.38 10.65 -15.22
C LYS A 102 -0.18 11.66 -14.09
N TRP A 103 1.02 11.73 -13.51
CA TRP A 103 1.25 12.40 -12.22
C TRP A 103 1.99 13.73 -12.28
N PHE A 104 2.87 13.96 -13.27
CA PHE A 104 3.78 15.10 -13.26
C PHE A 104 3.62 16.06 -14.45
N LEU A 105 3.46 15.53 -15.67
CA LEU A 105 3.43 16.37 -16.86
C LEU A 105 2.14 17.20 -16.90
N PRO A 106 2.20 18.49 -17.25
CA PRO A 106 1.01 19.32 -17.35
C PRO A 106 0.08 18.76 -18.43
N LEU A 107 -1.20 18.59 -18.06
CA LEU A 107 -2.27 18.22 -18.99
C LEU A 107 -3.18 19.43 -19.17
N PRO A 108 -3.86 19.58 -20.33
CA PRO A 108 -4.88 20.60 -20.49
C PRO A 108 -5.94 20.52 -19.38
N ALA A 109 -6.44 21.67 -18.90
CA ALA A 109 -7.37 21.73 -17.76
C ALA A 109 -8.65 20.89 -17.92
N ASN A 110 -9.02 20.57 -19.16
CA ASN A 110 -10.20 19.78 -19.51
C ASN A 110 -9.83 18.42 -20.12
N PHE A 111 -8.73 17.83 -19.65
CA PHE A 111 -8.21 16.56 -20.11
C PHE A 111 -7.90 15.66 -18.93
N THR A 112 -8.43 14.44 -18.98
CA THR A 112 -8.16 13.39 -17.98
C THR A 112 -7.53 12.20 -18.69
N PHE A 113 -6.40 11.72 -18.17
CA PHE A 113 -5.79 10.49 -18.66
C PHE A 113 -6.42 9.29 -17.92
N GLY A 114 -7.25 8.53 -18.64
CA GLY A 114 -8.04 7.43 -18.12
C GLY A 114 -7.25 6.15 -17.78
N TYR A 115 -7.93 5.17 -17.19
CA TYR A 115 -7.36 3.87 -16.79
C TYR A 115 -6.98 3.01 -17.99
N TRP A 116 -7.89 2.81 -18.94
CA TRP A 116 -7.66 2.00 -20.14
C TRP A 116 -6.72 2.69 -21.11
N GLU A 117 -6.76 4.02 -21.18
CA GLU A 117 -5.75 4.81 -21.91
C GLU A 117 -4.34 4.52 -21.38
N GLU A 118 -4.16 4.50 -20.07
CA GLU A 118 -2.88 4.20 -19.42
C GLU A 118 -2.43 2.76 -19.61
N VAL A 119 -3.33 1.78 -19.42
CA VAL A 119 -3.04 0.36 -19.68
C VAL A 119 -2.60 0.16 -21.13
N PHE A 120 -3.29 0.77 -22.09
CA PHE A 120 -2.95 0.68 -23.51
C PHE A 120 -1.60 1.33 -23.81
N LEU A 121 -1.29 2.48 -23.21
CA LEU A 121 0.00 3.15 -23.36
C LEU A 121 1.14 2.29 -22.80
N ILE A 122 0.99 1.75 -21.59
CA ILE A 122 1.98 0.84 -20.97
C ILE A 122 2.25 -0.35 -21.88
N PHE A 123 1.19 -1.00 -22.38
CA PHE A 123 1.33 -2.15 -23.28
C PHE A 123 2.06 -1.78 -24.58
N SER A 124 1.70 -0.65 -25.18
CA SER A 124 2.32 -0.15 -26.42
C SER A 124 3.81 0.17 -26.24
N LEU A 125 4.17 0.83 -25.14
CA LEU A 125 5.55 1.18 -24.82
C LEU A 125 6.38 -0.05 -24.44
N ALA A 126 5.79 -1.05 -23.78
CA ALA A 126 6.45 -2.33 -23.54
C ALA A 126 6.76 -3.08 -24.85
N LEU A 127 5.80 -3.12 -25.80
CA LEU A 127 6.01 -3.68 -27.13
C LEU A 127 7.14 -2.96 -27.89
N LEU A 128 7.11 -1.63 -27.88
CA LEU A 128 8.13 -0.80 -28.52
C LEU A 128 9.51 -1.04 -27.89
N SER A 129 9.58 -1.07 -26.56
CA SER A 129 10.82 -1.27 -25.82
C SER A 129 11.45 -2.64 -26.13
N VAL A 130 10.65 -3.72 -26.16
CA VAL A 130 11.15 -5.04 -26.58
C VAL A 130 11.68 -5.01 -28.01
N LYS A 131 10.99 -4.34 -28.94
CA LYS A 131 11.44 -4.20 -30.33
C LYS A 131 12.78 -3.46 -30.45
N ILE A 132 13.07 -2.53 -29.54
CA ILE A 132 14.33 -1.76 -29.51
C ILE A 132 15.47 -2.59 -28.91
N ILE A 133 15.25 -3.23 -27.75
CA ILE A 133 16.34 -3.82 -26.94
C ILE A 133 16.58 -5.31 -27.22
N GLN A 134 15.58 -6.05 -27.72
CA GLN A 134 15.69 -7.49 -27.86
C GLN A 134 16.33 -7.89 -29.20
N LYS A 135 17.23 -8.87 -29.15
CA LYS A 135 17.84 -9.43 -30.36
C LYS A 135 16.80 -10.19 -31.22
N PRO A 136 16.89 -10.13 -32.56
CA PRO A 136 15.88 -10.71 -33.47
C PRO A 136 15.72 -12.23 -33.38
N ASP A 137 16.70 -12.93 -32.82
CA ASP A 137 16.75 -14.39 -32.64
C ASP A 137 16.10 -14.86 -31.32
N ALA A 138 15.56 -13.94 -30.52
CA ALA A 138 14.84 -14.31 -29.31
C ALA A 138 13.58 -15.14 -29.64
N GLY A 139 13.40 -16.27 -28.94
CA GLY A 139 12.19 -17.08 -29.05
C GLY A 139 10.94 -16.34 -28.57
N ALA A 140 9.78 -16.68 -29.14
CA ALA A 140 8.50 -15.99 -28.87
C ALA A 140 8.15 -15.92 -27.38
N GLU A 141 8.35 -17.01 -26.63
CA GLU A 141 8.09 -17.04 -25.19
C GLU A 141 8.93 -16.02 -24.41
N LYS A 142 10.20 -15.85 -24.82
CA LYS A 142 11.11 -14.86 -24.21
C LYS A 142 10.68 -13.43 -24.54
N SER A 143 10.15 -13.19 -25.74
CA SER A 143 9.61 -11.88 -26.14
C SER A 143 8.38 -11.50 -25.32
N VAL A 144 7.40 -12.41 -25.19
CA VAL A 144 6.17 -12.11 -24.43
C VAL A 144 6.46 -11.92 -22.95
N LEU A 145 7.36 -12.72 -22.36
CA LEU A 145 7.79 -12.51 -20.98
C LEU A 145 8.53 -11.17 -20.81
N ALA A 146 9.36 -10.76 -21.77
CA ALA A 146 10.01 -9.46 -21.74
C ALA A 146 8.99 -8.30 -21.82
N ILE A 147 7.96 -8.41 -22.67
CA ILE A 147 6.87 -7.44 -22.74
C ILE A 147 6.16 -7.34 -21.39
N ALA A 148 5.78 -8.48 -20.79
CA ALA A 148 5.13 -8.51 -19.48
C ALA A 148 6.04 -7.94 -18.37
N SER A 149 7.35 -8.17 -18.45
CA SER A 149 8.33 -7.65 -17.48
C SER A 149 8.52 -6.14 -17.60
N LEU A 150 8.49 -5.59 -18.82
CA LEU A 150 8.56 -4.14 -19.05
C LEU A 150 7.23 -3.45 -18.71
N ALA A 151 6.09 -4.09 -18.96
CA ALA A 151 4.80 -3.61 -18.48
C ALA A 151 4.75 -3.57 -16.95
N LEU A 152 5.27 -4.60 -16.28
CA LEU A 152 5.48 -4.61 -14.83
C LEU A 152 6.37 -3.45 -14.39
N ALA A 153 7.52 -3.24 -15.05
CA ALA A 153 8.41 -2.13 -14.72
C ALA A 153 7.71 -0.76 -14.88
N ALA A 154 6.86 -0.60 -15.89
CA ALA A 154 6.06 0.62 -16.08
C ALA A 154 5.00 0.80 -14.98
N GLY A 155 4.38 -0.30 -14.52
CA GLY A 155 3.54 -0.29 -13.33
C GLY A 155 4.31 0.13 -12.07
N CYS A 156 5.52 -0.41 -11.86
CA CYS A 156 6.39 0.00 -10.75
C CYS A 156 6.70 1.50 -10.82
N ALA A 157 7.07 2.00 -12.00
CA ALA A 157 7.34 3.41 -12.23
C ALA A 157 6.11 4.28 -11.93
N HIS A 158 4.93 3.88 -12.42
CA HIS A 158 3.68 4.57 -12.13
C HIS A 158 3.44 4.73 -10.63
N VAL A 159 3.51 3.64 -9.86
CA VAL A 159 3.24 3.64 -8.42
C VAL A 159 4.32 4.43 -7.66
N MET A 160 5.59 4.29 -8.02
CA MET A 160 6.66 5.09 -7.42
C MET A 160 6.46 6.57 -7.67
N LEU A 161 6.11 6.96 -8.90
CA LEU A 161 5.83 8.35 -9.27
C LEU A 161 4.60 8.90 -8.54
N LEU A 162 3.53 8.10 -8.39
CA LEU A 162 2.37 8.46 -7.57
C LEU A 162 2.77 8.79 -6.13
N LYS A 163 3.56 7.91 -5.51
CA LYS A 163 4.05 8.12 -4.13
C LYS A 163 4.96 9.36 -4.05
N LEU A 164 5.87 9.53 -5.02
CA LEU A 164 6.78 10.67 -5.06
C LEU A 164 6.07 12.00 -5.36
N ALA A 165 4.92 12.00 -6.03
CA ALA A 165 4.10 13.19 -6.22
C ALA A 165 3.56 13.76 -4.89
N GLN A 166 3.53 12.96 -3.81
CA GLN A 166 3.16 13.41 -2.46
C GLN A 166 4.32 14.12 -1.73
N VAL A 167 5.51 14.18 -2.31
CA VAL A 167 6.68 14.82 -1.69
C VAL A 167 6.62 16.33 -1.92
N THR A 168 6.00 17.03 -0.96
CA THR A 168 5.81 18.49 -1.03
C THR A 168 6.23 19.16 0.27
N ALA A 169 6.59 20.45 0.19
CA ALA A 169 6.85 21.29 1.37
C ALA A 169 5.58 21.90 1.98
N TYR A 170 4.40 21.47 1.52
CA TYR A 170 3.10 21.98 1.97
C TYR A 170 2.91 21.80 3.49
N PRO A 171 2.54 22.82 4.27
CA PRO A 171 2.56 22.73 5.72
C PRO A 171 1.46 21.83 6.32
N PHE A 172 0.31 21.73 5.66
CA PHE A 172 -0.85 20.98 6.18
C PHE A 172 -0.87 19.53 5.72
N SER A 173 -1.73 18.73 6.35
CA SER A 173 -1.99 17.35 5.95
C SER A 173 -2.54 17.28 4.53
N THR A 174 -2.01 16.37 3.72
CA THR A 174 -2.42 16.10 2.32
C THR A 174 -3.47 15.00 2.23
N TYR A 175 -3.67 14.24 3.30
CA TYR A 175 -4.69 13.21 3.44
C TYR A 175 -5.04 12.98 4.92
N TRP A 176 -6.08 12.19 5.16
CA TRP A 176 -6.59 11.93 6.51
C TRP A 176 -5.50 11.42 7.46
N SER A 177 -5.32 12.15 8.57
CA SER A 177 -4.39 11.84 9.67
C SER A 177 -2.89 11.87 9.35
N GLU A 178 -2.47 12.40 8.18
CA GLU A 178 -1.03 12.48 7.84
C GLU A 178 -0.25 13.18 8.96
N GLY A 179 -0.74 14.34 9.40
CA GLY A 179 -0.16 15.14 10.46
C GLY A 179 0.08 14.38 11.76
N ASN A 180 -0.97 13.72 12.27
CA ASN A 180 -0.90 12.91 13.49
C ASN A 180 0.06 11.73 13.34
N ARG A 181 0.16 11.11 12.15
CA ARG A 181 1.17 10.07 11.89
C ARG A 181 2.59 10.62 11.96
N PHE A 182 2.82 11.81 11.43
CA PHE A 182 4.16 12.43 11.47
C PHE A 182 4.58 12.76 12.90
N PHE A 183 3.63 13.28 13.68
CA PHE A 183 3.78 13.43 15.13
C PHE A 183 4.15 12.10 15.79
N ASP A 184 3.33 11.05 15.59
CA ASP A 184 3.56 9.72 16.13
C ASP A 184 4.98 9.20 15.81
N TYR A 185 5.46 9.31 14.58
CA TYR A 185 6.80 8.85 14.19
C TYR A 185 7.93 9.66 14.83
N SER A 186 7.69 10.95 15.06
CA SER A 186 8.69 11.84 15.63
C SER A 186 8.93 11.61 17.12
N THR A 187 7.97 11.04 17.87
CA THR A 187 8.11 11.00 19.34
C THR A 187 9.25 10.11 19.82
N LEU A 188 9.69 9.14 19.02
CA LEU A 188 10.73 8.18 19.39
C LEU A 188 12.14 8.80 19.43
N PHE A 189 12.52 9.54 18.38
CA PHE A 189 13.86 10.15 18.26
C PHE A 189 13.84 11.68 18.18
N GLY A 190 12.66 12.28 18.01
CA GLY A 190 12.44 13.72 17.85
C GLY A 190 11.62 14.34 18.97
N SER A 191 11.53 13.71 20.15
CA SER A 191 10.80 14.26 21.31
C SER A 191 11.29 15.65 21.72
N PHE A 192 12.57 15.96 21.49
CA PHE A 192 13.18 17.28 21.73
C PHE A 192 12.55 18.43 20.92
N ARG A 193 11.69 18.12 19.95
CA ARG A 193 10.99 19.10 19.11
C ARG A 193 9.76 19.69 19.80
N TYR A 194 9.34 19.14 20.94
CA TYR A 194 8.12 19.52 21.64
C TYR A 194 8.45 20.18 22.97
N LEU A 195 7.67 21.21 23.32
CA LEU A 195 7.64 21.73 24.68
C LEU A 195 6.67 20.86 25.47
N VAL A 196 7.17 20.13 26.46
CA VAL A 196 6.36 19.22 27.29
C VAL A 196 6.42 19.72 28.73
N PRO A 197 5.28 19.84 29.43
CA PRO A 197 5.27 20.22 30.84
C PRO A 197 6.16 19.30 31.69
N ALA A 198 6.72 19.86 32.77
CA ALA A 198 7.67 19.14 33.62
C ALA A 198 7.02 17.89 34.24
N GLY A 199 7.63 16.73 34.00
CA GLY A 199 7.16 15.43 34.52
C GLY A 199 6.17 14.69 33.62
N GLU A 200 5.69 15.31 32.55
CA GLU A 200 4.80 14.65 31.58
C GLU A 200 5.58 13.85 30.53
N LYS A 201 4.93 12.80 30.00
CA LYS A 201 5.47 11.98 28.90
C LYS A 201 4.63 12.19 27.66
N ILE A 202 5.30 12.30 26.51
CA ILE A 202 4.61 12.35 25.23
C ILE A 202 3.94 11.01 24.96
N TYR A 203 2.61 11.03 24.85
CA TYR A 203 1.85 9.88 24.37
C TYR A 203 1.84 9.85 22.84
N ALA A 204 2.23 8.72 22.27
CA ALA A 204 2.05 8.40 20.85
C ALA A 204 1.04 7.26 20.72
N PHE A 205 0.13 7.35 19.76
CA PHE A 205 -0.92 6.35 19.58
C PHE A 205 -0.35 5.02 19.07
N ILE A 206 0.73 5.07 18.30
CA ILE A 206 1.40 3.88 17.78
C ILE A 206 2.57 3.44 18.67
N THR A 207 2.91 2.17 18.58
CA THR A 207 4.01 1.55 19.32
C THR A 207 5.37 1.86 18.69
N TRP A 208 6.44 1.69 19.48
CA TRP A 208 7.82 1.88 19.02
C TRP A 208 8.16 1.04 17.79
N GLY A 209 7.65 -0.20 17.69
CA GLY A 209 7.90 -1.09 16.55
C GLY A 209 7.36 -0.51 15.24
N MET A 210 6.20 0.15 15.30
CA MET A 210 5.63 0.89 14.17
C MET A 210 6.40 2.17 13.86
N GLN A 211 6.99 2.81 14.87
CA GLN A 211 7.74 4.06 14.69
C GLN A 211 9.07 3.86 13.97
N VAL A 212 9.84 2.81 14.30
CA VAL A 212 11.25 2.68 13.90
C VAL A 212 11.53 3.01 12.43
N PRO A 213 10.81 2.45 11.43
CA PRO A 213 11.16 2.70 10.03
C PRO A 213 11.05 4.18 9.64
N TRP A 214 10.11 4.90 10.25
CA TRP A 214 9.86 6.31 9.96
C TRP A 214 10.52 7.25 10.97
N ALA A 215 10.95 6.79 12.15
CA ALA A 215 11.50 7.66 13.17
C ALA A 215 12.91 8.17 12.85
N LEU A 216 13.71 7.43 12.06
CA LEU A 216 15.15 7.69 11.86
C LEU A 216 15.50 9.13 11.42
N PRO A 217 14.79 9.80 10.49
CA PRO A 217 15.11 11.17 10.11
C PRO A 217 14.98 12.19 11.24
N PHE A 218 14.19 11.90 12.28
CA PHE A 218 14.00 12.83 13.40
C PHE A 218 15.21 12.94 14.32
N LEU A 219 16.23 12.11 14.14
CA LEU A 219 17.56 12.29 14.73
C LEU A 219 18.21 13.61 14.25
N PHE A 220 17.81 14.14 13.09
CA PHE A 220 18.30 15.43 12.59
C PHE A 220 17.41 16.57 13.11
N PRO A 221 17.96 17.60 13.79
CA PRO A 221 17.16 18.68 14.38
C PRO A 221 16.52 19.61 13.32
N ASN A 222 17.13 19.76 12.14
CA ASN A 222 16.64 20.67 11.09
C ASN A 222 15.87 19.95 9.97
N LEU A 223 15.24 18.81 10.27
CA LEU A 223 14.42 18.07 9.31
C LEU A 223 13.20 18.90 8.87
N SER A 224 13.01 19.07 7.56
CA SER A 224 11.83 19.71 6.97
C SER A 224 10.71 18.70 6.68
N ILE A 225 9.47 19.17 6.58
CA ILE A 225 8.32 18.31 6.23
C ILE A 225 8.48 17.64 4.85
N GLY A 226 9.04 18.35 3.87
CA GLY A 226 9.29 17.80 2.54
C GLY A 226 10.35 16.68 2.55
N ALA A 227 11.44 16.87 3.29
CA ALA A 227 12.44 15.82 3.47
C ALA A 227 11.86 14.60 4.20
N PHE A 228 10.99 14.82 5.19
CA PHE A 228 10.32 13.73 5.88
C PHE A 228 9.32 13.00 4.97
N ARG A 229 8.52 13.70 4.17
CA ARG A 229 7.63 13.09 3.18
C ARG A 229 8.41 12.24 2.17
N LEU A 230 9.58 12.69 1.72
CA LEU A 230 10.44 11.85 0.88
C LEU A 230 10.81 10.55 1.58
N TRP A 231 11.33 10.63 2.81
CA TRP A 231 11.64 9.43 3.61
C TRP A 231 10.42 8.53 3.82
N TYR A 232 9.27 9.14 4.12
CA TYR A 232 8.01 8.44 4.33
C TYR A 232 7.65 7.58 3.12
N GLN A 233 7.74 8.13 1.91
CA GLN A 233 7.46 7.40 0.67
C GLN A 233 8.53 6.36 0.35
N LEU A 234 9.81 6.64 0.65
CA LEU A 234 10.89 5.66 0.48
C LEU A 234 10.71 4.43 1.36
N MET A 235 10.14 4.56 2.56
CA MET A 235 9.84 3.41 3.43
C MET A 235 8.72 2.51 2.87
N TRP A 236 7.82 3.04 2.04
CA TRP A 236 6.84 2.22 1.31
C TRP A 236 7.44 1.52 0.08
N ILE A 237 8.51 2.08 -0.51
CA ILE A 237 9.10 1.59 -1.77
C ILE A 237 10.27 0.63 -1.54
N LEU A 238 11.28 1.05 -0.78
CA LEU A 238 12.56 0.33 -0.71
C LEU A 238 12.46 -1.03 -0.01
N PRO A 239 11.80 -1.18 1.15
CA PRO A 239 11.79 -2.45 1.89
C PRO A 239 11.14 -3.60 1.13
N THR A 240 10.08 -3.33 0.37
CA THR A 240 9.37 -4.33 -0.47
C THR A 240 10.21 -4.73 -1.67
N LEU A 241 10.87 -3.78 -2.35
CA LEU A 241 11.85 -4.08 -3.39
C LEU A 241 13.02 -4.93 -2.84
N LEU A 242 13.53 -4.59 -1.66
CA LEU A 242 14.62 -5.31 -1.01
C LEU A 242 14.20 -6.73 -0.63
N LEU A 243 12.97 -6.93 -0.14
CA LEU A 243 12.42 -8.26 0.11
C LEU A 243 12.40 -9.11 -1.17
N GLY A 244 11.87 -8.59 -2.28
CA GLY A 244 11.84 -9.33 -3.55
C GLY A 244 13.23 -9.57 -4.14
N LEU A 245 14.13 -8.59 -4.05
CA LEU A 245 15.53 -8.74 -4.48
C LEU A 245 16.24 -9.84 -3.69
N ALA A 246 16.10 -9.81 -2.36
CA ALA A 246 16.65 -10.85 -1.49
C ALA A 246 16.02 -12.20 -1.81
N ALA A 247 14.70 -12.27 -2.01
CA ALA A 247 13.97 -13.50 -2.32
C ALA A 247 14.48 -14.18 -3.61
N ALA A 248 14.75 -13.41 -4.66
CA ALA A 248 15.23 -13.94 -5.94
C ALA A 248 16.77 -13.95 -6.12
N TRP A 249 17.52 -13.51 -5.09
CA TRP A 249 18.98 -13.39 -5.15
C TRP A 249 19.66 -14.72 -5.50
N LYS A 250 20.57 -14.69 -6.49
CA LYS A 250 21.50 -15.79 -6.78
C LYS A 250 22.87 -15.25 -7.22
N LYS A 251 23.96 -15.83 -6.70
CA LYS A 251 25.34 -15.47 -7.11
C LYS A 251 25.72 -16.18 -8.43
N PRO A 252 26.46 -15.51 -9.35
CA PRO A 252 26.73 -14.08 -9.38
C PRO A 252 25.47 -13.29 -9.79
N LEU A 253 25.26 -12.11 -9.18
CA LEU A 253 24.15 -11.22 -9.48
C LEU A 253 24.45 -10.38 -10.74
N LYS A 254 24.56 -11.06 -11.89
CA LYS A 254 24.86 -10.45 -13.20
C LYS A 254 23.98 -11.08 -14.29
N GLY A 255 23.81 -10.38 -15.42
CA GLY A 255 23.09 -10.88 -16.58
C GLY A 255 21.66 -11.32 -16.27
N SER A 256 21.29 -12.54 -16.65
CA SER A 256 19.94 -13.10 -16.42
C SER A 256 19.58 -13.24 -14.94
N ASN A 257 20.55 -13.45 -14.05
CA ASN A 257 20.30 -13.53 -12.61
C ASN A 257 19.87 -12.18 -12.03
N LEU A 258 20.51 -11.09 -12.48
CA LEU A 258 20.14 -9.74 -12.09
C LEU A 258 18.77 -9.36 -12.66
N ALA A 259 18.54 -9.60 -13.96
CA ALA A 259 17.26 -9.31 -14.60
C ALA A 259 16.09 -10.02 -13.91
N LEU A 260 16.23 -11.31 -13.61
CA LEU A 260 15.20 -12.06 -12.89
C LEU A 260 14.97 -11.54 -11.47
N ALA A 261 16.04 -11.16 -10.76
CA ALA A 261 15.92 -10.61 -9.42
C ALA A 261 15.25 -9.24 -9.40
N LEU A 262 15.51 -8.38 -10.40
CA LEU A 262 14.83 -7.10 -10.57
C LEU A 262 13.36 -7.27 -10.96
N VAL A 263 13.04 -8.21 -11.86
CA VAL A 263 11.64 -8.53 -12.21
C VAL A 263 10.89 -9.03 -10.98
N PHE A 264 11.48 -9.95 -10.21
CA PHE A 264 10.84 -10.44 -8.98
C PHE A 264 10.74 -9.35 -7.92
N ALA A 265 11.74 -8.47 -7.79
CA ALA A 265 11.68 -7.32 -6.89
C ALA A 265 10.54 -6.35 -7.25
N GLY A 266 10.43 -5.97 -8.53
CA GLY A 266 9.34 -5.13 -9.01
C GLY A 266 7.98 -5.80 -8.86
N TRP A 267 7.90 -7.11 -9.10
CA TRP A 267 6.69 -7.89 -8.88
C TRP A 267 6.31 -7.94 -7.41
N THR A 268 7.25 -8.20 -6.49
CA THR A 268 7.00 -8.17 -5.04
C THR A 268 6.55 -6.78 -4.59
N PHE A 269 7.16 -5.71 -5.10
CA PHE A 269 6.75 -4.34 -4.81
C PHE A 269 5.28 -4.09 -5.20
N LEU A 270 4.91 -4.29 -6.47
CA LEU A 270 3.53 -4.05 -6.89
C LEU A 270 2.56 -5.04 -6.26
N PHE A 271 2.93 -6.32 -6.14
CA PHE A 271 2.05 -7.34 -5.59
C PHE A 271 1.64 -7.03 -4.15
N LEU A 272 2.58 -6.54 -3.34
CA LEU A 272 2.33 -6.16 -1.95
C LEU A 272 1.73 -4.75 -1.81
N ASP A 273 1.87 -3.86 -2.81
CA ASP A 273 1.18 -2.55 -2.78
C ASP A 273 -0.36 -2.71 -2.92
N GLN A 274 -0.83 -3.81 -3.55
CA GLN A 274 -2.26 -4.13 -3.69
C GLN A 274 -3.01 -4.25 -2.35
N GLY A 275 -2.29 -4.57 -1.29
CA GLY A 275 -2.79 -4.51 0.08
C GLY A 275 -1.77 -3.77 0.91
N PRO A 276 -1.76 -2.41 0.95
CA PRO A 276 -0.61 -1.61 1.34
C PRO A 276 0.02 -2.08 2.66
N ILE A 277 1.08 -2.88 2.53
CA ILE A 277 1.68 -3.59 3.69
C ILE A 277 2.69 -2.70 4.37
N TYR A 278 2.48 -2.49 5.66
CA TYR A 278 3.37 -1.71 6.49
C TYR A 278 4.81 -2.24 6.51
N THR A 279 5.75 -1.31 6.37
CA THR A 279 7.19 -1.55 6.37
C THR A 279 7.72 -2.43 7.50
N PRO A 280 7.30 -2.29 8.78
CA PRO A 280 7.75 -3.18 9.85
C PRO A 280 7.57 -4.67 9.54
N LEU A 281 6.43 -5.07 8.98
CA LEU A 281 6.18 -6.47 8.64
C LEU A 281 7.10 -6.93 7.51
N ILE A 282 7.31 -6.08 6.51
CA ILE A 282 8.20 -6.37 5.37
C ILE A 282 9.65 -6.55 5.85
N LEU A 283 10.12 -5.71 6.77
CA LEU A 283 11.44 -5.84 7.39
C LEU A 283 11.55 -7.14 8.20
N ALA A 284 10.53 -7.48 8.99
CA ALA A 284 10.50 -8.74 9.73
C ALA A 284 10.49 -9.96 8.78
N GLY A 285 9.75 -9.88 7.67
CA GLY A 285 9.74 -10.90 6.62
C GLY A 285 11.09 -11.03 5.90
N LEU A 286 11.76 -9.93 5.60
CA LEU A 286 13.11 -9.92 5.03
C LEU A 286 14.10 -10.60 5.98
N ILE A 287 14.07 -10.29 7.27
CA ILE A 287 14.93 -10.94 8.27
C ILE A 287 14.61 -12.44 8.37
N ALA A 288 13.33 -12.83 8.37
CA ALA A 288 12.91 -14.24 8.40
C ALA A 288 13.42 -15.03 7.18
N LEU A 289 13.33 -14.44 5.99
CA LEU A 289 13.87 -15.00 4.75
C LEU A 289 15.38 -15.21 4.84
N LEU A 290 16.12 -14.23 5.35
CA LEU A 290 17.58 -14.33 5.55
C LEU A 290 17.94 -15.37 6.61
N ALA A 291 17.16 -15.44 7.69
CA ALA A 291 17.34 -16.41 8.76
C ALA A 291 17.14 -17.86 8.28
N ALA A 292 16.14 -18.10 7.42
CA ALA A 292 15.93 -19.41 6.80
C ALA A 292 17.14 -19.86 5.96
N ARG A 293 17.89 -18.92 5.37
CA ARG A 293 19.10 -19.19 4.58
C ARG A 293 20.37 -19.27 5.42
N ALA A 294 20.39 -18.66 6.60
CA ALA A 294 21.54 -18.64 7.50
C ALA A 294 21.83 -20.02 8.13
N ALA A 295 23.03 -20.14 8.73
CA ALA A 295 23.34 -21.26 9.63
C ALA A 295 22.39 -21.22 10.84
N LEU A 296 22.09 -22.39 11.42
CA LEU A 296 21.04 -22.53 12.43
C LEU A 296 21.20 -21.57 13.63
N PRO A 297 22.37 -21.41 14.27
CA PRO A 297 22.50 -20.51 15.43
C PRO A 297 22.18 -19.05 15.08
N LEU A 298 22.69 -18.55 13.95
CA LEU A 298 22.40 -17.20 13.48
C LEU A 298 20.92 -17.07 13.08
N GLY A 299 20.36 -18.09 12.42
CA GLY A 299 18.95 -18.11 12.05
C GLY A 299 18.02 -18.00 13.27
N VAL A 300 18.35 -18.70 14.37
CA VAL A 300 17.61 -18.62 15.64
C VAL A 300 17.58 -17.19 16.18
N ILE A 301 18.75 -16.54 16.26
CA ILE A 301 18.87 -15.15 16.76
C ILE A 301 18.07 -14.20 15.88
N LEU A 302 18.21 -14.31 14.56
CA LEU A 302 17.51 -13.44 13.60
C LEU A 302 15.99 -13.60 13.69
N VAL A 303 15.48 -14.83 13.79
CA VAL A 303 14.03 -15.08 13.92
C VAL A 303 13.51 -14.57 15.26
N MET A 304 14.25 -14.72 16.35
CA MET A 304 13.86 -14.18 17.66
C MET A 304 13.73 -12.67 17.61
N ILE A 305 14.73 -11.96 17.05
CA ILE A 305 14.71 -10.51 16.89
C ILE A 305 13.54 -10.07 16.00
N ALA A 306 13.35 -10.73 14.84
CA ALA A 306 12.27 -10.40 13.93
C ALA A 306 10.89 -10.58 14.56
N SER A 307 10.69 -11.67 15.33
CA SER A 307 9.40 -11.96 15.98
C SER A 307 9.13 -11.01 17.15
N TYR A 308 10.17 -10.65 17.91
CA TYR A 308 10.11 -9.62 18.94
C TYR A 308 9.71 -8.26 18.35
N TYR A 309 10.38 -7.85 17.27
CA TYR A 309 10.07 -6.62 16.55
C TYR A 309 8.64 -6.62 15.97
N ALA A 310 8.22 -7.74 15.37
CA ALA A 310 6.88 -7.90 14.82
C ALA A 310 5.81 -7.76 15.92
N LYS A 311 6.00 -8.38 17.10
CA LYS A 311 5.10 -8.26 18.26
C LYS A 311 4.86 -6.81 18.67
N TYR A 312 5.94 -6.04 18.81
CA TYR A 312 5.86 -4.64 19.21
C TYR A 312 5.44 -3.71 18.07
N SER A 313 5.41 -4.19 16.83
CA SER A 313 4.84 -3.43 15.71
C SER A 313 3.32 -3.66 15.62
N ARG A 314 2.89 -4.92 15.53
CA ARG A 314 1.48 -5.32 15.57
C ARG A 314 1.39 -6.73 16.14
N TRP A 315 0.55 -6.92 17.14
CA TRP A 315 0.45 -8.23 17.80
C TRP A 315 -0.02 -9.36 16.84
N THR A 316 -0.78 -9.04 15.78
CA THR A 316 -1.20 -10.02 14.76
C THR A 316 -0.03 -10.52 13.91
N TRP A 317 1.14 -9.88 13.96
CA TRP A 317 2.35 -10.27 13.24
C TRP A 317 3.34 -11.09 14.08
N THR A 318 3.05 -11.28 15.37
CA THR A 318 3.97 -11.91 16.34
C THR A 318 4.55 -13.23 15.88
N TYR A 319 3.74 -14.08 15.23
CA TYR A 319 4.13 -15.43 14.84
C TYR A 319 4.71 -15.51 13.43
N SER A 320 4.58 -14.43 12.64
CA SER A 320 4.88 -14.43 11.21
C SER A 320 6.32 -14.79 10.89
N PRO A 321 7.34 -14.16 11.51
CA PRO A 321 8.73 -14.44 11.17
C PRO A 321 9.13 -15.90 11.46
N GLY A 322 8.68 -16.47 12.58
CA GLY A 322 8.92 -17.87 12.93
C GLY A 322 8.29 -18.85 11.93
N LEU A 323 7.01 -18.65 11.62
CA LEU A 323 6.27 -19.51 10.69
C LEU A 323 6.84 -19.42 9.26
N TRP A 324 7.22 -18.22 8.80
CA TRP A 324 7.87 -18.05 7.49
C TRP A 324 9.25 -18.69 7.43
N ALA A 325 10.08 -18.50 8.46
CA ALA A 325 11.42 -19.08 8.48
C ALA A 325 11.38 -20.62 8.54
N ALA A 326 10.47 -21.19 9.34
CA ALA A 326 10.22 -22.61 9.41
C ALA A 326 9.73 -23.18 8.06
N MET A 327 8.74 -22.54 7.44
CA MET A 327 8.19 -22.92 6.14
C MET A 327 9.26 -22.90 5.05
N LEU A 328 10.01 -21.80 4.93
CA LEU A 328 11.09 -21.65 3.95
C LEU A 328 12.21 -22.67 4.16
N ALA A 329 12.60 -22.91 5.42
CA ALA A 329 13.58 -23.92 5.75
C ALA A 329 13.09 -25.32 5.36
N LEU A 330 11.80 -25.64 5.61
CA LEU A 330 11.21 -26.93 5.24
C LEU A 330 11.11 -27.11 3.72
N LEU A 331 10.75 -26.05 2.99
CA LEU A 331 10.70 -26.06 1.52
C LEU A 331 12.09 -26.23 0.88
N ALA A 332 13.15 -25.89 1.60
CA ALA A 332 14.52 -26.11 1.16
C ALA A 332 15.03 -27.55 1.40
N VAL A 333 14.32 -28.37 2.20
CA VAL A 333 14.71 -29.76 2.49
C VAL A 333 14.33 -30.68 1.32
N GLU A 334 15.29 -31.47 0.85
CA GLU A 334 15.04 -32.53 -0.13
C GLU A 334 14.44 -33.77 0.55
N ASN A 335 13.24 -34.17 0.09
CA ASN A 335 12.46 -35.31 0.56
C ASN A 335 12.36 -35.40 2.10
N PRO A 336 11.67 -34.46 2.76
CA PRO A 336 11.43 -34.54 4.19
C PRO A 336 10.61 -35.79 4.55
N GLY A 337 10.88 -36.38 5.72
CA GLY A 337 10.16 -37.54 6.22
C GLY A 337 10.55 -37.89 7.66
N PHE A 338 9.87 -38.88 8.24
CA PHE A 338 10.06 -39.32 9.62
C PHE A 338 11.09 -40.45 9.79
N THR A 339 11.89 -40.73 8.77
CA THR A 339 13.05 -41.62 8.90
C THR A 339 14.12 -40.96 9.80
N LYS A 340 15.05 -41.74 10.35
CA LYS A 340 16.13 -41.19 11.20
C LYS A 340 16.89 -40.04 10.53
N ASP A 341 17.21 -40.17 9.24
CA ASP A 341 17.88 -39.11 8.48
C ASP A 341 16.93 -37.96 8.09
N GLY A 342 15.64 -38.26 7.88
CA GLY A 342 14.61 -37.24 7.67
C GLY A 342 14.41 -36.35 8.90
N LEU A 343 14.35 -36.93 10.10
CA LEU A 343 14.22 -36.20 11.36
C LEU A 343 15.38 -35.22 11.59
N LYS A 344 16.63 -35.62 11.27
CA LYS A 344 17.80 -34.72 11.32
C LYS A 344 17.61 -33.49 10.43
N LYS A 345 17.03 -33.66 9.24
CA LYS A 345 16.75 -32.55 8.31
C LYS A 345 15.61 -31.63 8.79
N LEU A 346 14.71 -32.13 9.64
CA LEU A 346 13.59 -31.35 10.21
C LEU A 346 13.99 -30.48 11.40
N VAL A 347 15.19 -30.69 11.98
CA VAL A 347 15.69 -29.89 13.12
C VAL A 347 15.66 -28.40 12.81
N LYS A 348 16.25 -27.98 11.68
CA LYS A 348 16.32 -26.55 11.34
C LYS A 348 14.93 -25.91 11.19
N PRO A 349 14.00 -26.44 10.39
CA PRO A 349 12.63 -25.90 10.31
C PRO A 349 11.93 -25.80 11.66
N VAL A 350 12.00 -26.85 12.49
CA VAL A 350 11.33 -26.90 13.79
C VAL A 350 11.93 -25.88 14.75
N VAL A 351 13.26 -25.86 14.87
CA VAL A 351 13.97 -24.94 15.77
C VAL A 351 13.69 -23.50 15.37
N LEU A 352 13.75 -23.13 14.08
CA LEU A 352 13.41 -21.78 13.64
C LEU A 352 11.96 -21.39 13.98
N GLY A 353 11.00 -22.30 13.80
CA GLY A 353 9.61 -22.06 14.18
C GLY A 353 9.43 -21.79 15.67
N ILE A 354 10.03 -22.63 16.52
CA ILE A 354 10.00 -22.49 17.98
C ILE A 354 10.69 -21.19 18.42
N SER A 355 11.83 -20.85 17.81
CA SER A 355 12.54 -19.60 18.08
C SER A 355 11.69 -18.37 17.81
N GLY A 356 10.81 -18.40 16.80
CA GLY A 356 9.88 -17.30 16.54
C GLY A 356 8.81 -17.17 17.62
N TYR A 357 8.23 -18.27 18.06
CA TYR A 357 7.31 -18.27 19.21
C TYR A 357 7.99 -17.73 20.47
N PHE A 358 9.22 -18.19 20.75
CA PHE A 358 10.00 -17.71 21.88
C PHE A 358 10.27 -16.20 21.79
N GLY A 359 10.78 -15.71 20.66
CA GLY A 359 11.08 -14.29 20.48
C GLY A 359 9.84 -13.38 20.49
N GLY A 360 8.72 -13.85 19.95
CA GLY A 360 7.49 -13.06 19.85
C GLY A 360 6.61 -13.07 21.11
N GLN A 361 6.55 -14.17 21.86
CA GLN A 361 5.68 -14.30 23.04
C GLN A 361 6.40 -14.42 24.38
N ILE A 362 7.49 -15.17 24.45
CA ILE A 362 8.16 -15.44 25.72
C ILE A 362 9.13 -14.30 26.07
N LEU A 363 9.99 -13.92 25.12
CA LEU A 363 11.04 -12.93 25.31
C LEU A 363 10.51 -11.55 25.79
N PRO A 364 9.41 -10.99 25.25
CA PRO A 364 8.84 -9.73 25.77
C PRO A 364 8.46 -9.79 27.25
N SER A 365 7.92 -10.94 27.69
CA SER A 365 7.53 -11.15 29.09
C SER A 365 8.75 -11.22 30.00
N ILE A 366 9.80 -11.93 29.57
CA ILE A 366 11.09 -12.02 30.28
C ILE A 366 11.71 -10.62 30.45
N ILE A 367 11.73 -9.82 29.39
CA ILE A 367 12.31 -8.47 29.41
C ILE A 367 11.51 -7.51 30.30
N LYS A 368 10.17 -7.64 30.34
CA LYS A 368 9.30 -6.68 31.05
C LYS A 368 9.30 -6.86 32.58
N ASN A 369 9.57 -8.06 33.11
CA ASN A 369 10.00 -8.38 34.49
C ASN A 369 9.72 -9.88 34.77
N LEU A 370 10.60 -10.55 35.50
CA LEU A 370 10.42 -11.93 36.01
C LEU A 370 9.24 -12.10 36.99
N SER A 371 8.58 -11.01 37.42
CA SER A 371 7.52 -11.03 38.45
C SER A 371 6.09 -11.12 37.91
N VAL A 372 5.90 -11.30 36.59
CA VAL A 372 4.56 -11.46 36.03
C VAL A 372 4.11 -12.90 36.24
N SER A 373 3.30 -13.13 37.27
CA SER A 373 2.74 -14.43 37.68
C SER A 373 1.85 -15.12 36.62
N SER A 374 1.67 -14.52 35.45
CA SER A 374 0.99 -15.16 34.32
C SER A 374 1.61 -14.75 32.98
N VAL A 375 2.43 -15.63 32.41
CA VAL A 375 2.74 -15.56 30.97
C VAL A 375 1.50 -16.01 30.22
N LYS A 376 0.79 -15.09 29.55
CA LYS A 376 -0.30 -15.47 28.63
C LYS A 376 0.31 -16.17 27.42
N LEU A 377 0.33 -17.50 27.46
CA LEU A 377 0.84 -18.36 26.38
C LEU A 377 0.02 -18.21 25.10
N ILE A 378 -1.28 -17.95 25.23
CA ILE A 378 -2.21 -17.75 24.12
C ILE A 378 -2.75 -16.32 24.16
N PRO A 379 -2.77 -15.58 23.03
CA PRO A 379 -3.33 -14.23 22.98
C PRO A 379 -4.85 -14.26 23.11
N ASP A 380 -5.44 -13.19 23.63
CA ASP A 380 -6.89 -13.01 23.69
C ASP A 380 -7.43 -12.58 22.32
N VAL A 381 -7.56 -13.57 21.43
CA VAL A 381 -8.02 -13.36 20.06
C VAL A 381 -9.49 -12.92 20.03
N VAL A 382 -10.31 -13.44 20.96
CA VAL A 382 -11.75 -13.16 21.03
C VAL A 382 -11.97 -11.72 21.47
N GLY A 383 -11.38 -11.30 22.60
CA GLY A 383 -11.50 -9.92 23.09
C GLY A 383 -10.99 -8.89 22.09
N SER A 384 -9.94 -9.22 21.33
CA SER A 384 -9.49 -8.34 20.25
C SER A 384 -10.44 -8.35 19.05
N ALA A 385 -11.00 -9.51 18.67
CA ALA A 385 -11.93 -9.65 17.55
C ALA A 385 -13.26 -8.92 17.77
N THR A 386 -13.77 -8.92 19.01
CA THR A 386 -15.10 -8.39 19.37
C THR A 386 -15.07 -6.97 19.93
N ARG A 387 -13.91 -6.33 20.07
CA ARG A 387 -13.80 -4.93 20.53
C ARG A 387 -14.58 -3.95 19.66
N GLN A 388 -14.72 -4.26 18.39
CA GLN A 388 -15.32 -3.40 17.37
C GLN A 388 -16.34 -4.19 16.55
N PRO A 389 -17.43 -3.56 16.10
CA PRO A 389 -18.42 -4.18 15.21
C PRO A 389 -17.81 -4.83 13.97
N LEU A 390 -18.38 -5.97 13.56
CA LEU A 390 -18.02 -6.69 12.32
C LEU A 390 -19.07 -6.41 11.23
N LEU A 391 -18.59 -5.79 10.15
CA LEU A 391 -19.31 -5.34 8.97
C LEU A 391 -19.07 -6.33 7.83
N TRP A 392 -19.77 -7.45 7.88
CA TRP A 392 -19.60 -8.58 6.95
C TRP A 392 -19.86 -8.21 5.49
N GLU A 393 -20.67 -7.18 5.24
CA GLU A 393 -20.92 -6.60 3.93
C GLU A 393 -19.61 -6.16 3.22
N ARG A 394 -18.54 -5.86 3.97
CA ARG A 394 -17.22 -5.49 3.41
C ARG A 394 -16.55 -6.59 2.58
N LEU A 395 -16.97 -7.84 2.75
CA LEU A 395 -16.46 -8.96 1.95
C LEU A 395 -16.87 -8.85 0.48
N LEU A 396 -18.04 -8.29 0.21
CA LEU A 396 -18.62 -8.11 -1.12
C LEU A 396 -18.50 -6.64 -1.58
N PRO A 397 -18.81 -6.31 -2.85
CA PRO A 397 -18.74 -4.95 -3.37
C PRO A 397 -19.51 -3.97 -2.50
N ASN A 398 -18.85 -2.88 -2.11
CA ASN A 398 -19.39 -1.87 -1.20
C ASN A 398 -18.76 -0.49 -1.46
N PRO A 399 -19.34 0.61 -0.96
CA PRO A 399 -18.82 1.98 -1.18
C PRO A 399 -17.42 2.25 -0.62
N THR A 400 -17.00 1.55 0.45
CA THR A 400 -15.69 1.76 1.10
C THR A 400 -14.55 1.10 0.32
N PHE A 401 -14.79 -0.09 -0.25
CA PHE A 401 -13.90 -0.73 -1.21
C PHE A 401 -14.74 -1.29 -2.36
N PRO A 402 -14.83 -0.58 -3.51
CA PRO A 402 -15.77 -0.92 -4.59
C PRO A 402 -15.73 -2.39 -5.06
N PRO A 403 -14.56 -3.04 -5.17
CA PRO A 403 -14.51 -4.47 -5.50
C PRO A 403 -14.98 -5.39 -4.36
N GLY A 404 -14.94 -4.95 -3.10
CA GLY A 404 -15.06 -5.84 -1.95
C GLY A 404 -13.80 -6.67 -1.71
N ILE A 405 -13.62 -7.15 -0.49
CA ILE A 405 -12.39 -7.85 -0.09
C ILE A 405 -12.19 -9.15 -0.86
N LEU A 406 -13.25 -9.92 -1.11
CA LEU A 406 -13.13 -11.21 -1.80
C LEU A 406 -12.72 -11.05 -3.26
N TYR A 407 -13.36 -10.16 -4.02
CA TYR A 407 -13.00 -9.95 -5.43
C TYR A 407 -11.64 -9.23 -5.57
N GLY A 408 -11.33 -8.28 -4.67
CA GLY A 408 -10.01 -7.69 -4.61
C GLY A 408 -8.91 -8.73 -4.37
N LEU A 409 -9.14 -9.64 -3.43
CA LEU A 409 -8.21 -10.73 -3.13
C LEU A 409 -8.08 -11.72 -4.30
N LEU A 410 -9.19 -12.07 -4.96
CA LEU A 410 -9.15 -12.93 -6.15
C LEU A 410 -8.30 -12.29 -7.25
N TRP A 411 -8.47 -10.99 -7.52
CA TRP A 411 -7.62 -10.27 -8.47
C TRP A 411 -6.15 -10.38 -8.10
N ALA A 412 -5.81 -10.08 -6.84
CA ALA A 412 -4.42 -10.05 -6.38
C ALA A 412 -3.77 -11.44 -6.36
N ALA A 413 -4.41 -12.42 -5.70
CA ALA A 413 -3.79 -13.70 -5.36
C ALA A 413 -4.01 -14.81 -6.40
N LEU A 414 -5.14 -14.83 -7.12
CA LEU A 414 -5.48 -15.93 -8.04
C LEU A 414 -4.41 -16.14 -9.13
N PRO A 415 -3.88 -15.11 -9.82
CA PRO A 415 -2.87 -15.29 -10.84
C PRO A 415 -1.63 -16.03 -10.33
N VAL A 416 -1.20 -15.72 -9.11
CA VAL A 416 -0.02 -16.31 -8.47
C VAL A 416 -0.31 -17.75 -8.06
N VAL A 417 -1.45 -17.98 -7.41
CA VAL A 417 -1.88 -19.33 -6.99
C VAL A 417 -2.00 -20.27 -8.19
N VAL A 418 -2.57 -19.80 -9.31
CA VAL A 418 -2.68 -20.57 -10.55
C VAL A 418 -1.31 -20.88 -11.15
N VAL A 419 -0.37 -19.92 -11.15
CA VAL A 419 1.01 -20.18 -11.60
C VAL A 419 1.69 -21.23 -10.72
N LEU A 420 1.56 -21.13 -9.39
CA LEU A 420 2.12 -22.09 -8.45
C LEU A 420 1.56 -23.50 -8.68
N ALA A 421 0.24 -23.62 -8.83
CA ALA A 421 -0.42 -24.88 -9.16
C ALA A 421 0.04 -25.44 -10.51
N ALA A 422 0.20 -24.60 -11.53
CA ALA A 422 0.69 -25.00 -12.83
C ALA A 422 2.15 -25.50 -12.78
N LEU A 423 3.01 -24.90 -11.94
CA LEU A 423 4.39 -25.36 -11.72
C LEU A 423 4.45 -26.72 -11.02
N LEU A 424 3.56 -26.96 -10.06
CA LEU A 424 3.40 -28.26 -9.40
C LEU A 424 2.91 -29.32 -10.40
N ALA A 425 1.86 -29.02 -11.16
CA ALA A 425 1.31 -29.92 -12.19
C ALA A 425 2.33 -30.25 -13.28
N ALA A 426 3.15 -29.27 -13.68
CA ALA A 426 4.24 -29.44 -14.64
C ALA A 426 5.47 -30.17 -14.06
N ARG A 427 5.45 -30.56 -12.77
CA ARG A 427 6.57 -31.13 -12.01
C ARG A 427 7.84 -30.28 -12.04
N ALA A 428 7.69 -28.98 -12.33
CA ALA A 428 8.76 -27.98 -12.32
C ALA A 428 9.19 -27.64 -10.90
N TRP A 429 8.23 -27.70 -9.98
CA TRP A 429 8.42 -27.58 -8.56
C TRP A 429 7.91 -28.88 -7.92
N LYS A 430 8.79 -29.60 -7.24
CA LYS A 430 8.45 -30.85 -6.56
C LYS A 430 8.40 -30.59 -5.07
N ILE A 431 7.27 -30.89 -4.46
CA ILE A 431 7.05 -30.79 -3.01
C ILE A 431 6.54 -32.12 -2.48
N ASN A 432 6.84 -32.43 -1.22
CA ASN A 432 6.20 -33.53 -0.50
C ASN A 432 4.92 -33.04 0.21
N TRP A 433 4.18 -33.98 0.81
CA TRP A 433 2.94 -33.67 1.53
C TRP A 433 3.17 -32.76 2.76
N MET A 434 4.30 -32.88 3.46
CA MET A 434 4.62 -32.04 4.63
C MET A 434 4.83 -30.58 4.23
N GLN A 435 5.56 -30.35 3.14
CA GLN A 435 5.80 -29.05 2.53
C GLN A 435 4.49 -28.44 2.05
N GLY A 436 3.67 -29.22 1.33
CA GLY A 436 2.33 -28.80 0.90
C GLY A 436 1.44 -28.41 2.08
N LEU A 437 1.38 -29.25 3.12
CA LEU A 437 0.58 -29.00 4.31
C LEU A 437 1.06 -27.76 5.08
N SER A 438 2.38 -27.57 5.23
CA SER A 438 2.94 -26.38 5.88
C SER A 438 2.52 -25.09 5.17
N MET A 439 2.59 -25.05 3.84
CA MET A 439 2.15 -23.89 3.07
C MET A 439 0.65 -23.64 3.22
N LEU A 440 -0.17 -24.70 3.12
CA LEU A 440 -1.62 -24.60 3.21
C LEU A 440 -2.10 -24.15 4.59
N ILE A 441 -1.54 -24.70 5.67
CA ILE A 441 -1.91 -24.31 7.04
C ILE A 441 -1.53 -22.86 7.31
N ILE A 442 -0.30 -22.45 6.99
CA ILE A 442 0.17 -21.09 7.27
C ILE A 442 -0.60 -20.07 6.43
N ALA A 443 -0.73 -20.30 5.12
CA ALA A 443 -1.49 -19.40 4.25
C ALA A 443 -2.97 -19.37 4.62
N GLY A 444 -3.59 -20.53 4.90
CA GLY A 444 -4.99 -20.64 5.28
C GLY A 444 -5.31 -19.94 6.60
N ALA A 445 -4.44 -20.08 7.61
CA ALA A 445 -4.59 -19.38 8.88
C ALA A 445 -4.54 -17.85 8.69
N TYR A 446 -3.55 -17.34 7.94
CA TYR A 446 -3.46 -15.90 7.69
C TYR A 446 -4.59 -15.35 6.83
N LEU A 447 -5.07 -16.13 5.87
CA LEU A 447 -6.24 -15.77 5.08
C LEU A 447 -7.46 -15.60 5.98
N ALA A 448 -7.76 -16.61 6.82
CA ALA A 448 -8.92 -16.56 7.72
C ALA A 448 -8.83 -15.38 8.69
N THR A 449 -7.68 -15.17 9.34
CA THR A 449 -7.50 -14.03 10.26
C THR A 449 -7.61 -12.69 9.55
N GLY A 450 -7.07 -12.59 8.32
CA GLY A 450 -7.11 -11.36 7.55
C GLY A 450 -8.52 -11.02 7.06
N LEU A 451 -9.32 -12.02 6.68
CA LEU A 451 -10.73 -11.82 6.33
C LEU A 451 -11.56 -11.29 7.52
N ILE A 452 -11.37 -11.87 8.71
CA ILE A 452 -12.04 -11.40 9.94
C ILE A 452 -11.60 -9.98 10.29
N ALA A 453 -10.30 -9.67 10.16
CA ALA A 453 -9.81 -8.32 10.41
C ALA A 453 -10.35 -7.30 9.39
N SER A 454 -10.53 -7.69 8.13
CA SER A 454 -11.05 -6.82 7.07
C SER A 454 -12.50 -6.41 7.25
N VAL A 455 -13.31 -7.18 7.99
CA VAL A 455 -14.72 -6.82 8.24
C VAL A 455 -14.90 -5.93 9.47
N LYS A 456 -13.88 -5.68 10.28
CA LYS A 456 -14.02 -4.73 11.41
C LYS A 456 -14.29 -3.30 10.92
N ILE A 457 -15.09 -2.53 11.66
CA ILE A 457 -15.17 -1.08 11.47
C ILE A 457 -13.76 -0.46 11.57
N GLY A 458 -13.46 0.48 10.68
CA GLY A 458 -12.11 0.99 10.41
C GLY A 458 -11.27 0.14 9.43
N GLY A 459 -11.71 -1.09 9.10
CA GLY A 459 -11.05 -2.01 8.18
C GLY A 459 -11.63 -2.02 6.75
N GLY A 460 -11.23 -2.99 5.91
CA GLY A 460 -11.98 -3.34 4.70
C GLY A 460 -11.96 -2.35 3.53
N SER A 461 -11.22 -1.25 3.63
CA SER A 461 -11.06 -0.26 2.54
C SER A 461 -10.07 -0.67 1.45
N ASN A 462 -9.27 -1.70 1.70
CA ASN A 462 -8.32 -2.32 0.77
C ASN A 462 -7.86 -3.67 1.36
N LEU A 463 -6.85 -4.31 0.75
CA LEU A 463 -6.35 -5.63 1.17
C LEU A 463 -5.30 -5.61 2.31
N HIS A 464 -5.05 -4.49 2.98
CA HIS A 464 -3.96 -4.37 3.98
C HIS A 464 -4.06 -5.36 5.14
N ASN A 465 -5.27 -5.76 5.55
CA ASN A 465 -5.46 -6.73 6.63
C ASN A 465 -5.14 -8.18 6.20
N LEU A 466 -4.91 -8.43 4.92
CA LEU A 466 -4.41 -9.69 4.37
C LEU A 466 -2.87 -9.68 4.25
N ASP A 467 -2.19 -8.74 4.90
CA ASP A 467 -0.74 -8.54 4.88
C ASP A 467 0.07 -9.84 5.06
N ASN A 468 -0.17 -10.58 6.14
CA ASN A 468 0.51 -11.83 6.43
C ASN A 468 0.29 -12.88 5.33
N PHE A 469 -0.91 -12.96 4.77
CA PHE A 469 -1.25 -13.89 3.70
C PHE A 469 -0.50 -13.53 2.40
N LEU A 470 -0.51 -12.25 2.01
CA LEU A 470 0.17 -11.77 0.81
C LEU A 470 1.70 -11.94 0.92
N VAL A 471 2.31 -11.60 2.05
CA VAL A 471 3.75 -11.85 2.26
C VAL A 471 4.05 -13.35 2.21
N THR A 472 3.18 -14.20 2.78
CA THR A 472 3.33 -15.66 2.69
C THR A 472 3.34 -16.14 1.24
N LEU A 473 2.45 -15.62 0.38
CA LEU A 473 2.44 -15.94 -1.05
C LEU A 473 3.74 -15.53 -1.75
N VAL A 474 4.34 -14.38 -1.41
CA VAL A 474 5.65 -13.98 -1.92
C VAL A 474 6.74 -14.98 -1.50
N MET A 475 6.74 -15.42 -0.23
CA MET A 475 7.70 -16.41 0.27
C MET A 475 7.55 -17.76 -0.45
N ILE A 476 6.32 -18.20 -0.68
CA ILE A 476 6.02 -19.43 -1.44
C ILE A 476 6.48 -19.29 -2.90
N ALA A 477 6.17 -18.16 -3.55
CA ALA A 477 6.61 -17.88 -4.92
C ALA A 477 8.13 -17.84 -5.04
N ALA A 478 8.84 -17.31 -4.04
CA ALA A 478 10.29 -17.31 -3.99
C ALA A 478 10.86 -18.73 -3.90
N ALA A 479 10.27 -19.61 -3.07
CA ALA A 479 10.67 -21.00 -2.96
C ALA A 479 10.42 -21.78 -4.26
N ALA A 480 9.27 -21.56 -4.91
CA ALA A 480 8.96 -22.14 -6.21
C ALA A 480 9.96 -21.68 -7.28
N LEU A 481 10.30 -20.37 -7.30
CA LEU A 481 11.28 -19.83 -8.24
C LEU A 481 12.67 -20.45 -8.05
N ASP A 482 13.14 -20.62 -6.80
CA ASP A 482 14.41 -21.28 -6.51
C ASP A 482 14.42 -22.74 -7.00
N SER A 483 13.32 -23.48 -6.77
CA SER A 483 13.18 -24.87 -7.26
C SER A 483 13.21 -24.97 -8.79
N VAL A 484 12.49 -24.08 -9.49
CA VAL A 484 12.50 -24.01 -10.96
C VAL A 484 13.91 -23.71 -11.49
N ARG A 485 14.67 -22.84 -10.82
CA ARG A 485 16.05 -22.54 -11.21
C ARG A 485 17.01 -23.69 -10.94
N LYS A 486 16.83 -24.44 -9.85
CA LYS A 486 17.66 -25.61 -9.51
C LYS A 486 17.42 -26.78 -10.47
N SER A 487 16.16 -27.01 -10.87
CA SER A 487 15.80 -28.07 -11.80
C SER A 487 16.19 -27.77 -13.26
N GLY A 488 16.58 -26.53 -13.59
CA GLY A 488 16.86 -26.12 -14.96
C GLY A 488 15.61 -26.12 -15.85
N PHE A 489 14.42 -26.06 -15.25
CA PHE A 489 13.16 -26.14 -15.97
C PHE A 489 13.01 -24.98 -16.96
N SER A 490 12.73 -25.32 -18.23
CA SER A 490 12.55 -24.35 -19.30
C SER A 490 11.07 -24.15 -19.63
N VAL A 491 10.67 -22.89 -19.77
CA VAL A 491 9.34 -22.50 -20.27
C VAL A 491 9.22 -22.60 -21.79
N LYS A 492 10.33 -22.87 -22.50
CA LYS A 492 10.34 -23.00 -23.96
C LYS A 492 9.37 -24.09 -24.41
N GLY A 493 8.46 -23.77 -25.32
CA GLY A 493 7.48 -24.71 -25.86
C GLY A 493 6.26 -24.96 -24.96
N LYS A 494 6.11 -24.26 -23.83
CA LYS A 494 5.01 -24.39 -22.86
C LYS A 494 4.11 -23.13 -22.84
N PRO A 495 3.27 -22.91 -23.88
CA PRO A 495 2.61 -21.63 -24.07
C PRO A 495 1.60 -21.25 -23.00
N ILE A 496 0.89 -22.22 -22.43
CA ILE A 496 -0.07 -21.98 -21.34
C ILE A 496 0.67 -21.45 -20.12
N LEU A 497 1.78 -22.10 -19.71
CA LEU A 497 2.58 -21.63 -18.58
C LEU A 497 3.19 -20.25 -18.83
N THR A 498 3.66 -19.98 -20.04
CA THR A 498 4.13 -18.64 -20.43
C THR A 498 3.01 -17.60 -20.30
N ALA A 499 1.79 -17.90 -20.77
CA ALA A 499 0.65 -16.99 -20.65
C ALA A 499 0.29 -16.74 -19.17
N LEU A 500 0.23 -17.79 -18.35
CA LEU A 500 -0.03 -17.67 -16.91
C LEU A 500 1.02 -16.80 -16.20
N LEU A 501 2.30 -16.96 -16.53
CA LEU A 501 3.37 -16.11 -16.00
C LEU A 501 3.20 -14.65 -16.44
N CYS A 502 2.82 -14.40 -17.70
CA CYS A 502 2.56 -13.05 -18.17
C CYS A 502 1.37 -12.40 -17.44
N ILE A 503 0.30 -13.18 -17.19
CA ILE A 503 -0.85 -12.72 -16.41
C ILE A 503 -0.42 -12.42 -14.97
N ALA A 504 0.37 -13.28 -14.32
CA ALA A 504 0.86 -13.04 -12.96
C ALA A 504 1.77 -11.81 -12.84
N LEU A 505 2.50 -11.44 -13.90
CA LEU A 505 3.28 -10.21 -13.95
C LEU A 505 2.42 -8.96 -14.24
N ALA A 506 1.39 -9.08 -15.09
CA ALA A 506 0.55 -7.96 -15.50
C ALA A 506 -0.60 -7.66 -14.51
N ALA A 507 -1.11 -8.67 -13.80
CA ALA A 507 -2.22 -8.52 -12.86
C ALA A 507 -2.01 -7.44 -11.79
N PRO A 508 -0.88 -7.39 -11.06
CA PRO A 508 -0.67 -6.34 -10.08
C PRO A 508 -0.60 -4.94 -10.72
N VAL A 509 -0.07 -4.81 -11.96
CA VAL A 509 -0.10 -3.54 -12.70
C VAL A 509 -1.54 -3.07 -12.89
N THR A 510 -2.42 -3.95 -13.37
CA THR A 510 -3.82 -3.58 -13.61
C THR A 510 -4.58 -3.23 -12.33
N PHE A 511 -4.18 -3.76 -11.17
CA PHE A 511 -4.78 -3.43 -9.88
C PHE A 511 -4.34 -2.04 -9.40
N GLU A 512 -3.05 -1.73 -9.52
CA GLU A 512 -2.45 -0.48 -9.02
C GLU A 512 -2.78 0.74 -9.87
N LEU A 513 -3.10 0.55 -11.15
CA LEU A 513 -3.57 1.65 -12.00
C LEU A 513 -4.97 2.16 -11.62
N ARG A 514 -5.66 1.48 -10.69
CA ARG A 514 -7.02 1.88 -10.28
C ARG A 514 -6.98 3.05 -9.31
N GLY A 515 -7.75 4.09 -9.63
CA GLY A 515 -7.94 5.23 -8.74
C GLY A 515 -6.77 6.21 -8.75
N GLY A 516 -6.80 7.13 -7.79
CA GLY A 516 -5.84 8.23 -7.68
C GLY A 516 -6.22 9.45 -8.52
N ALA A 517 -6.13 10.62 -7.88
CA ALA A 517 -6.21 11.92 -8.53
C ALA A 517 -4.84 12.59 -8.44
N ARG A 518 -4.56 13.53 -9.35
CA ARG A 518 -3.39 14.38 -9.21
C ARG A 518 -3.50 15.12 -7.87
N LEU A 519 -2.38 15.22 -7.17
CA LEU A 519 -2.32 16.01 -5.95
C LEU A 519 -2.72 17.45 -6.28
N SER A 520 -3.82 17.91 -5.67
CA SER A 520 -4.30 19.28 -5.78
C SER A 520 -4.13 19.92 -4.41
N LEU A 521 -3.25 20.92 -4.34
CA LEU A 521 -3.04 21.69 -3.13
C LEU A 521 -3.77 23.03 -3.23
N PRO A 522 -4.22 23.60 -2.11
CA PRO A 522 -4.63 24.99 -2.05
C PRO A 522 -3.54 25.92 -2.56
N ASP A 523 -3.93 27.10 -3.05
CA ASP A 523 -2.99 28.13 -3.48
C ASP A 523 -2.17 28.68 -2.30
N ALA A 524 -1.05 29.34 -2.62
CA ALA A 524 -0.13 29.84 -1.61
C ALA A 524 -0.78 30.88 -0.70
N THR A 525 -1.62 31.76 -1.23
CA THR A 525 -2.30 32.81 -0.45
C THR A 525 -3.21 32.21 0.60
N SER A 526 -4.12 31.31 0.21
CA SER A 526 -5.02 30.62 1.16
C SER A 526 -4.26 29.80 2.21
N THR A 527 -3.11 29.24 1.82
CA THR A 527 -2.25 28.44 2.70
C THR A 527 -1.54 29.30 3.74
N ASP A 528 -0.94 30.41 3.31
CA ASP A 528 -0.20 31.33 4.17
C ASP A 528 -1.16 32.04 5.13
N GLU A 529 -2.34 32.46 4.65
CA GLU A 529 -3.40 33.03 5.50
C GLU A 529 -3.84 32.07 6.61
N ALA A 530 -4.09 30.79 6.29
CA ALA A 530 -4.47 29.81 7.28
C ALA A 530 -3.35 29.56 8.31
N LEU A 531 -2.10 29.48 7.87
CA LEU A 531 -0.96 29.27 8.76
C LEU A 531 -0.74 30.46 9.69
N ASP A 532 -0.87 31.68 9.18
CA ASP A 532 -0.70 32.89 9.97
C ASP A 532 -1.86 33.10 10.95
N MET A 533 -3.09 32.74 10.57
CA MET A 533 -4.23 32.71 11.49
C MET A 533 -3.99 31.74 12.66
N ILE A 534 -3.48 30.53 12.39
CA ILE A 534 -3.13 29.58 13.46
C ILE A 534 -2.07 30.18 14.39
N LYS A 535 -0.97 30.71 13.85
CA LYS A 535 0.11 31.30 14.67
C LYS A 535 -0.41 32.46 15.53
N LYS A 536 -1.24 33.33 14.96
CA LYS A 536 -1.83 34.48 15.66
C LYS A 536 -2.75 34.01 16.78
N SER A 537 -3.69 33.10 16.50
CA SER A 537 -4.59 32.55 17.52
C SER A 537 -3.81 31.80 18.60
N VAL A 538 -2.81 31.02 18.24
CA VAL A 538 -1.93 30.37 19.21
C VAL A 538 -1.25 31.39 20.12
N ALA A 539 -0.66 32.45 19.57
CA ALA A 539 0.00 33.48 20.36
C ALA A 539 -0.98 34.23 21.28
N GLU A 540 -2.23 34.39 20.87
CA GLU A 540 -3.27 35.05 21.67
C GLU A 540 -3.79 34.18 22.83
N TYR A 541 -3.93 32.88 22.61
CA TYR A 541 -4.60 31.97 23.56
C TYR A 541 -3.63 31.15 24.44
N LYS A 542 -2.35 31.05 24.09
CA LYS A 542 -1.37 30.23 24.82
C LYS A 542 -1.20 30.61 26.30
N ASP A 543 -1.41 31.89 26.62
CA ASP A 543 -1.31 32.40 27.99
C ASP A 543 -2.66 32.36 28.74
N LYS A 544 -3.76 32.03 28.02
CA LYS A 544 -5.12 31.92 28.58
C LYS A 544 -5.46 30.49 29.01
N GLY A 545 -4.75 29.48 28.50
CA GLY A 545 -4.96 28.07 28.84
C GLY A 545 -4.30 27.12 27.84
N GLU A 546 -4.60 25.84 27.96
CA GLU A 546 -4.02 24.80 27.11
C GLU A 546 -4.49 24.92 25.65
N ILE A 547 -3.59 24.64 24.70
CA ILE A 547 -3.92 24.59 23.27
C ILE A 547 -3.89 23.13 22.81
N LEU A 548 -5.06 22.62 22.42
CA LEU A 548 -5.19 21.25 21.95
C LEU A 548 -5.06 21.20 20.43
N PHE A 549 -4.02 20.53 19.94
CA PHE A 549 -3.94 20.11 18.54
C PHE A 549 -4.59 18.72 18.41
N MET A 550 -5.88 18.69 18.10
CA MET A 550 -6.58 17.43 17.77
C MET A 550 -6.08 16.90 16.43
N ASP A 551 -5.95 17.79 15.45
CA ASP A 551 -5.34 17.57 14.13
C ASP A 551 -4.17 18.56 13.92
N GLN A 552 -3.48 18.45 12.79
CA GLN A 552 -2.40 19.34 12.37
C GLN A 552 -1.16 19.37 13.30
N ARG A 553 -0.92 18.30 14.07
CA ARG A 553 0.23 18.19 15.00
C ARG A 553 1.60 18.31 14.33
N GLN A 554 1.69 18.04 13.02
CA GLN A 554 2.92 18.22 12.26
C GLN A 554 3.40 19.68 12.24
N LEU A 555 2.50 20.66 12.44
CA LEU A 555 2.88 22.07 12.56
C LEU A 555 3.79 22.30 13.77
N LEU A 556 3.58 21.56 14.87
CA LEU A 556 4.48 21.52 16.02
C LEU A 556 5.75 20.73 15.68
N THR A 557 5.60 19.53 15.11
CA THR A 557 6.72 18.63 14.77
C THR A 557 7.81 19.29 13.93
N PHE A 558 7.41 20.10 12.95
CA PHE A 558 8.31 20.77 12.01
C PHE A 558 8.57 22.24 12.37
N GLY A 559 8.14 22.69 13.56
CA GLY A 559 8.44 24.02 14.09
C GLY A 559 7.82 25.17 13.31
N MET A 560 6.69 24.93 12.64
CA MET A 560 5.90 25.96 11.94
C MET A 560 5.06 26.78 12.92
N VAL A 561 4.64 26.15 14.03
CA VAL A 561 4.09 26.79 15.22
C VAL A 561 5.04 26.49 16.38
N LYS A 562 5.39 27.51 17.15
CA LYS A 562 6.39 27.46 18.23
C LYS A 562 5.80 27.99 19.53
N ASP A 563 6.53 27.81 20.62
CA ASP A 563 6.23 28.39 21.93
C ASP A 563 4.86 28.00 22.49
N VAL A 564 4.46 26.75 22.24
CA VAL A 564 3.25 26.11 22.77
C VAL A 564 3.61 24.77 23.40
N ALA A 565 3.08 24.53 24.60
CA ALA A 565 3.15 23.23 25.25
C ALA A 565 2.30 22.20 24.49
N LEU A 566 2.84 21.02 24.27
CA LEU A 566 2.16 19.91 23.64
C LEU A 566 1.17 19.28 24.64
N VAL A 567 -0.13 19.40 24.34
CA VAL A 567 -1.16 18.55 24.95
C VAL A 567 -1.19 17.22 24.19
N SER A 568 -0.83 16.12 24.87
CA SER A 568 -0.75 14.81 24.22
C SER A 568 -2.12 14.12 24.04
N ASP A 569 -3.09 14.47 24.88
CA ASP A 569 -4.45 13.95 24.91
C ASP A 569 -5.23 14.22 23.61
N TYR A 570 -6.35 13.50 23.44
CA TYR A 570 -7.39 13.75 22.43
C TYR A 570 -6.91 13.94 21.00
N GLU A 571 -5.91 13.17 20.59
CA GLU A 571 -5.48 13.15 19.20
C GLU A 571 -6.53 12.45 18.32
N LYS A 572 -6.73 12.96 17.10
CA LYS A 572 -7.74 12.51 16.13
C LYS A 572 -7.84 11.00 15.90
N LYS A 573 -6.75 10.27 15.65
CA LYS A 573 -6.82 8.83 15.32
C LYS A 573 -7.22 7.99 16.53
N TYR A 574 -6.82 8.38 17.73
CA TYR A 574 -7.13 7.72 18.98
C TYR A 574 -8.58 7.99 19.35
N LEU A 575 -9.04 9.24 19.22
CA LEU A 575 -10.46 9.57 19.32
C LEU A 575 -11.29 8.73 18.35
N MET A 576 -10.85 8.60 17.09
CA MET A 576 -11.52 7.74 16.11
C MET A 576 -11.51 6.26 16.52
N ASP A 577 -10.39 5.71 17.01
CA ASP A 577 -10.32 4.32 17.48
C ASP A 577 -11.29 4.06 18.66
N GLN A 578 -11.37 4.99 19.60
CA GLN A 578 -12.30 4.91 20.73
C GLN A 578 -13.76 5.09 20.29
N ALA A 579 -14.03 5.97 19.33
CA ALA A 579 -15.36 6.19 18.76
C ALA A 579 -15.88 4.93 18.05
N MET A 580 -15.05 4.31 17.21
CA MET A 580 -15.41 3.06 16.51
C MET A 580 -15.59 1.87 17.48
N ALA A 581 -14.98 1.93 18.66
CA ALA A 581 -15.14 0.95 19.73
C ALA A 581 -16.33 1.25 20.67
N ASP A 582 -17.09 2.34 20.42
CA ASP A 582 -18.21 2.79 21.25
C ASP A 582 -17.82 2.94 22.73
N ASN A 583 -16.61 3.45 23.00
CA ASN A 583 -16.01 3.47 24.34
C ASN A 583 -16.49 4.65 25.20
N GLY A 584 -17.74 4.59 25.68
CA GLY A 584 -18.34 5.58 26.58
C GLY A 584 -17.46 5.98 27.79
N PRO A 585 -16.87 5.02 28.53
CA PRO A 585 -15.99 5.34 29.66
C PRO A 585 -14.80 6.25 29.32
N TYR A 586 -14.21 6.10 28.13
CA TYR A 586 -13.15 7.01 27.67
C TYR A 586 -13.69 8.40 27.37
N PHE A 587 -14.84 8.48 26.69
CA PHE A 587 -15.45 9.75 26.31
C PHE A 587 -16.01 10.54 27.49
N ARG A 588 -16.31 9.91 28.64
CA ARG A 588 -16.63 10.65 29.87
C ARG A 588 -15.55 11.66 30.26
N GLY A 589 -14.29 11.24 30.24
CA GLY A 589 -13.16 12.14 30.54
C GLY A 589 -13.05 13.26 29.50
N PHE A 590 -13.16 12.92 28.21
CA PHE A 590 -13.17 13.91 27.13
C PHE A 590 -14.28 14.94 27.30
N TYR A 591 -15.50 14.50 27.62
CA TYR A 591 -16.66 15.38 27.77
C TYR A 591 -16.56 16.28 29.00
N GLN A 592 -16.00 15.77 30.09
CA GLN A 592 -15.70 16.57 31.28
C GLN A 592 -14.69 17.67 30.97
N ASP A 593 -13.61 17.36 30.26
CA ASP A 593 -12.60 18.34 29.86
C ASP A 593 -13.16 19.39 28.89
N LEU A 594 -14.02 18.98 27.95
CA LEU A 594 -14.71 19.90 27.05
C LEU A 594 -15.67 20.83 27.81
N ALA A 595 -16.52 20.27 28.68
CA ALA A 595 -17.51 21.03 29.46
C ALA A 595 -16.85 21.99 30.47
N ALA A 596 -15.68 21.62 31.00
CA ALA A 596 -14.88 22.48 31.88
C ALA A 596 -14.13 23.59 31.13
N GLY A 597 -14.18 23.63 29.79
CA GLY A 597 -13.45 24.61 28.99
C GLY A 597 -11.92 24.48 29.13
N ARG A 598 -11.40 23.27 29.35
CA ARG A 598 -9.97 23.00 29.61
C ARG A 598 -9.05 23.62 28.55
N PHE A 599 -9.47 23.61 27.29
CA PHE A 599 -8.67 24.09 26.17
C PHE A 599 -9.08 25.51 25.81
N ALA A 600 -8.14 26.45 25.88
CA ALA A 600 -8.38 27.83 25.47
C ALA A 600 -8.54 27.93 23.93
N LEU A 601 -7.89 27.03 23.20
CA LEU A 601 -7.98 26.93 21.74
C LEU A 601 -7.84 25.47 21.33
N ILE A 602 -8.67 25.03 20.38
CA ILE A 602 -8.56 23.71 19.74
C ILE A 602 -8.27 23.92 18.25
N VAL A 603 -7.20 23.27 17.76
CA VAL A 603 -6.86 23.18 16.34
C VAL A 603 -7.37 21.85 15.80
N ASN A 604 -8.34 21.93 14.89
CA ASN A 604 -9.08 20.79 14.35
C ASN A 604 -9.17 20.83 12.81
N GLU A 605 -9.72 19.79 12.21
CA GLU A 605 -10.32 19.87 10.88
C GLU A 605 -11.76 20.40 10.95
N PRO A 606 -12.32 20.97 9.88
CA PRO A 606 -13.71 21.43 9.87
C PRO A 606 -14.69 20.31 10.27
N GLY A 607 -15.49 20.58 11.30
CA GLY A 607 -16.48 19.63 11.81
C GLY A 607 -17.52 19.22 10.76
N ASN A 608 -17.84 17.93 10.68
CA ASN A 608 -18.91 17.38 9.84
C ASN A 608 -20.05 16.84 10.72
N TYR A 609 -21.27 17.34 10.55
CA TYR A 609 -22.46 16.85 11.28
C TYR A 609 -23.27 15.80 10.51
N ILE A 610 -22.87 15.52 9.26
CA ILE A 610 -23.65 14.67 8.36
C ILE A 610 -23.45 13.21 8.75
N ILE A 611 -24.54 12.56 9.14
CA ILE A 611 -24.65 11.10 9.24
C ILE A 611 -24.82 10.52 7.84
N ARG A 612 -23.97 9.56 7.47
CA ARG A 612 -23.81 9.06 6.11
C ARG A 612 -24.35 7.65 5.89
N GLY A 613 -24.42 6.82 6.93
CA GLY A 613 -24.89 5.44 6.84
C GLY A 613 -23.98 4.50 6.03
N SER A 614 -24.41 3.26 5.82
CA SER A 614 -23.63 2.20 5.14
C SER A 614 -23.40 2.44 3.64
N GLU A 615 -24.27 3.22 3.00
CA GLU A 615 -24.22 3.47 1.54
C GLU A 615 -23.14 4.47 1.13
N SER A 616 -22.44 5.05 2.09
CA SER A 616 -21.34 5.98 1.87
C SER A 616 -19.99 5.36 2.20
N SER A 617 -18.97 5.71 1.42
CA SER A 617 -17.58 5.33 1.72
C SER A 617 -17.18 5.82 3.11
N PHE A 618 -16.74 4.91 3.99
CA PHE A 618 -16.44 5.17 5.41
C PHE A 618 -17.60 5.81 6.20
N GLY A 619 -18.86 5.59 5.79
CA GLY A 619 -19.99 6.24 6.42
C GLY A 619 -20.19 5.84 7.89
N GLN A 620 -20.00 4.56 8.23
CA GLN A 620 -20.10 4.09 9.62
C GLN A 620 -19.00 4.66 10.53
N GLU A 621 -17.76 4.77 10.04
CA GLU A 621 -16.67 5.44 10.76
C GLU A 621 -16.95 6.93 10.97
N ASN A 622 -17.45 7.60 9.93
CA ASN A 622 -17.90 8.98 10.03
C ASN A 622 -18.97 9.11 11.11
N ASP A 623 -20.01 8.28 11.07
CA ASP A 623 -21.16 8.38 11.99
C ASP A 623 -20.73 8.16 13.45
N ALA A 624 -19.80 7.24 13.68
CA ALA A 624 -19.19 7.03 14.98
C ALA A 624 -18.44 8.28 15.47
N TYR A 625 -17.65 8.91 14.59
CA TYR A 625 -16.91 10.14 14.93
C TYR A 625 -17.85 11.33 15.16
N VAL A 626 -18.90 11.48 14.35
CA VAL A 626 -19.92 12.53 14.54
C VAL A 626 -20.59 12.37 15.91
N LYS A 627 -21.05 11.16 16.22
CA LYS A 627 -21.69 10.82 17.50
C LYS A 627 -20.79 11.11 18.69
N TRP A 628 -19.57 10.58 18.69
CA TRP A 628 -18.71 10.57 19.87
C TRP A 628 -17.82 11.79 20.01
N VAL A 629 -17.48 12.50 18.92
CA VAL A 629 -16.49 13.58 18.92
C VAL A 629 -17.08 14.89 18.43
N THR A 630 -17.61 14.93 17.20
CA THR A 630 -18.00 16.20 16.57
C THR A 630 -19.15 16.89 17.28
N VAL A 631 -20.23 16.16 17.61
CA VAL A 631 -21.38 16.76 18.29
C VAL A 631 -21.00 17.33 19.68
N PRO A 632 -20.41 16.55 20.61
CA PRO A 632 -20.00 17.07 21.93
C PRO A 632 -19.04 18.27 21.86
N LEU A 633 -18.09 18.22 20.92
CA LEU A 633 -17.12 19.29 20.69
C LEU A 633 -17.83 20.59 20.27
N MET A 634 -18.76 20.52 19.32
CA MET A 634 -19.42 21.72 18.80
C MET A 634 -20.53 22.25 19.71
N CYS A 635 -21.05 21.42 20.61
CA CYS A 635 -21.94 21.84 21.70
C CYS A 635 -21.22 22.67 22.77
N THR A 636 -19.91 22.48 22.95
CA THR A 636 -19.09 23.15 24.00
C THR A 636 -18.13 24.20 23.43
N TYR A 637 -17.73 24.08 22.18
CA TYR A 637 -16.82 24.99 21.49
C TYR A 637 -17.47 25.57 20.21
N GLN A 638 -16.99 26.73 19.78
CA GLN A 638 -17.45 27.41 18.57
C GLN A 638 -16.29 27.82 17.67
N PRO A 639 -16.48 27.79 16.33
CA PRO A 639 -15.45 28.20 15.40
C PRO A 639 -15.22 29.71 15.44
N VAL A 640 -13.97 30.10 15.55
CA VAL A 640 -13.50 31.49 15.36
C VAL A 640 -12.82 31.68 14.02
N TYR A 641 -12.42 30.58 13.36
CA TYR A 641 -11.86 30.57 12.02
C TYR A 641 -12.06 29.19 11.39
N THR A 642 -12.48 29.15 10.13
CA THR A 642 -12.62 27.92 9.35
C THR A 642 -12.09 28.14 7.95
N SER A 643 -11.15 27.29 7.52
CA SER A 643 -10.68 27.20 6.13
C SER A 643 -10.94 25.79 5.61
N ALA A 644 -12.05 25.62 4.90
CA ALA A 644 -12.45 24.34 4.34
C ALA A 644 -11.48 23.85 3.24
N GLN A 645 -10.91 24.78 2.46
CA GLN A 645 -9.96 24.46 1.39
C GLN A 645 -8.64 23.90 1.95
N VAL A 646 -8.15 24.43 3.07
CA VAL A 646 -6.93 23.98 3.74
C VAL A 646 -7.20 22.83 4.73
N GLY A 647 -8.45 22.68 5.18
CA GLY A 647 -8.83 21.65 6.15
C GLY A 647 -8.44 22.02 7.58
N VAL A 648 -8.66 23.28 7.97
CA VAL A 648 -8.38 23.78 9.32
C VAL A 648 -9.62 24.47 9.90
N GLU A 649 -9.87 24.21 11.18
CA GLU A 649 -10.84 24.91 12.00
C GLU A 649 -10.24 25.22 13.37
N LEU A 650 -10.43 26.45 13.84
CA LEU A 650 -9.99 26.92 15.15
C LEU A 650 -11.21 27.14 16.02
N LEU A 651 -11.24 26.46 17.16
CA LEU A 651 -12.39 26.46 18.07
C LEU A 651 -11.99 27.04 19.43
N VAL A 652 -12.88 27.83 20.02
CA VAL A 652 -12.75 28.36 21.39
C VAL A 652 -13.95 27.95 22.24
N PRO A 653 -13.83 27.89 23.57
CA PRO A 653 -14.96 27.57 24.44
C PRO A 653 -16.15 28.50 24.21
N ARG A 654 -17.36 27.95 24.21
CA ARG A 654 -18.59 28.76 24.27
C ARG A 654 -18.76 29.32 25.68
N PRO A 655 -19.44 30.49 25.83
CA PRO A 655 -19.81 30.99 27.14
C PRO A 655 -20.72 30.03 27.92
N GLU A 656 -21.61 29.34 27.20
CA GLU A 656 -22.53 28.34 27.73
C GLU A 656 -22.61 27.15 26.77
N ILE A 657 -22.81 25.95 27.33
CA ILE A 657 -23.05 24.73 26.55
C ILE A 657 -24.40 24.86 25.85
N LEU A 658 -24.48 24.50 24.58
CA LEU A 658 -25.74 24.52 23.83
C LEU A 658 -26.77 23.56 24.45
N ASP A 659 -27.95 24.09 24.79
CA ASP A 659 -29.06 23.31 25.38
C ASP A 659 -30.02 22.74 24.31
N GLU A 660 -29.47 22.31 23.18
CA GLU A 660 -30.24 21.63 22.15
C GLU A 660 -30.44 20.14 22.51
N VAL A 661 -31.53 19.54 22.02
CA VAL A 661 -31.85 18.12 22.26
C VAL A 661 -30.67 17.22 21.88
N VAL A 662 -30.02 17.50 20.75
CA VAL A 662 -28.87 16.75 20.23
C VAL A 662 -27.68 16.84 21.20
N CYS A 663 -27.42 18.01 21.80
CA CYS A 663 -26.36 18.19 22.78
C CYS A 663 -26.65 17.44 24.08
N ARG A 664 -27.88 17.54 24.62
CA ARG A 664 -28.28 16.78 25.81
C ARG A 664 -28.13 15.27 25.61
N GLN A 665 -28.55 14.76 24.45
CA GLN A 665 -28.38 13.35 24.09
C GLN A 665 -26.91 12.96 24.02
N ALA A 666 -26.08 13.78 23.36
CA ALA A 666 -24.65 13.50 23.18
C ALA A 666 -23.87 13.43 24.50
N PHE A 667 -24.21 14.24 25.51
CA PHE A 667 -23.57 14.14 26.82
C PHE A 667 -24.07 12.94 27.64
N SER A 668 -25.37 12.62 27.56
CA SER A 668 -25.94 11.47 28.28
C SER A 668 -25.44 10.12 27.78
N GLN A 669 -25.00 10.02 26.51
CA GLN A 669 -24.60 8.74 25.92
C GLN A 669 -23.30 8.15 26.49
N ALA A 670 -22.52 8.94 27.23
CA ALA A 670 -21.28 8.50 27.87
C ALA A 670 -21.48 8.03 29.33
N GLU A 671 -22.64 8.28 29.92
CA GLU A 671 -23.03 7.75 31.24
C GLU A 671 -23.20 6.23 31.17
#